data_AF-A0A2R6G8Y6-F1
#
_entry.id   AF-A0A2R6G8Y6-F1
#
_cell.length_a   1.000
_cell.length_b   1.000
_cell.length_c   1.000
_cell.angle_alpha   90.00
_cell.angle_beta   90.00
_cell.angle_gamma   90.00
#
_symmetry.space_group_name_H-M   'P 1'
#
loop_
_entity.id
_entity.type
_entity.pdbx_description
1 polymer ?
#
loop_
_entity_poly.entity_id
_entity_poly.type
_entity_poly.pdbx_seq_one_letter_code
_entity_poly.pdbx_strand_id
1 'polypeptide(L)'
;MVPTGRRRLLVAGSAALLAGCVSEPPGSTTDDGPDDTAGPTATDGPPAAASTLPDDVRAALAPMPASVDGQSIDGIQLHRPVQDSHEDRDVLGNTFGLDGEAVDRFGVAVGEDGNSVVTIVGSFDATDPDDPAGFATHTEDGLFVGAIGANDEPWQAGLAAARGARDSGTGVVDAHPVARLFGPIADAQHVRSVFDLSGEDTPDGVDPATVDAFAVGTTRVDERTSDVTFVAVFEDEAAASEEAFRTLVEGDWLDVDVREVTVEGRRAVASGVYAAEPRPDPDASPDARFVITYDDETGTATVEHAGDESIPAAALDLHVDGDPAPVSWADEYETVADGDAVSFAAEPFSFVEVRWADSDDEETFDVLTRSVLASRDAFDAVYDPVAEELTITYRGEQPADGSRLNLRHREAGEEWPRSDDETARPLVDGPDATLTTGDQVVLEGVAVGDSVAIMRRVERERMVYASSVFTFTARAPGRFHLVREDGTTYLAYVGTRHQFADGVDPADPSAYRVLVGGDPAANQWADEYGRLSPDDRIAVDADPGETVTVTWTGGDGAVETFSSLVVPEVSIDIDVGADEVTFTHAGGEPVDAGRLRIGFGPHRDEEGPRMWGEAGDTVEAGDSITVDRPDDAKGVGVSYEGYQLASEYFGD
;
A
#
# COMPACT_ATOMS: atom_id res chain seq x y z
N MET A 1 -14.65 -10.87 -18.54
CA MET A 1 -15.57 -10.54 -17.44
C MET A 1 -15.18 -11.48 -16.31
N VAL A 2 -14.21 -11.04 -15.51
CA VAL A 2 -13.53 -11.84 -14.48
C VAL A 2 -14.26 -11.57 -13.16
N PRO A 3 -14.61 -12.59 -12.35
CA PRO A 3 -15.21 -12.35 -11.05
C PRO A 3 -14.12 -11.87 -10.07
N THR A 4 -13.94 -10.57 -9.98
CA THR A 4 -13.21 -9.90 -8.89
C THR A 4 -14.10 -9.90 -7.66
N GLY A 5 -13.80 -10.79 -6.71
CA GLY A 5 -14.46 -10.81 -5.39
C GLY A 5 -14.61 -12.22 -4.86
N ARG A 6 -13.52 -12.87 -4.42
CA ARG A 6 -13.57 -14.24 -3.85
C ARG A 6 -12.60 -14.53 -2.70
N ARG A 7 -12.06 -13.51 -2.00
CA ARG A 7 -11.07 -13.74 -0.89
C ARG A 7 -11.26 -12.85 0.34
N ARG A 8 -12.49 -12.53 0.75
CA ARG A 8 -12.71 -11.66 1.93
C ARG A 8 -12.92 -12.37 3.26
N LEU A 9 -13.02 -13.70 3.32
CA LEU A 9 -13.51 -14.36 4.53
C LEU A 9 -12.49 -14.95 5.50
N LEU A 10 -11.23 -15.19 5.10
CA LEU A 10 -10.22 -15.84 5.96
C LEU A 10 -8.83 -15.22 5.83
N VAL A 11 -8.64 -14.05 6.45
CA VAL A 11 -7.31 -13.67 6.96
C VAL A 11 -7.20 -14.29 8.35
N ALA A 12 -6.39 -15.33 8.48
CA ALA A 12 -6.07 -15.93 9.77
C ALA A 12 -5.31 -14.92 10.65
N GLY A 13 -5.71 -14.82 11.94
CA GLY A 13 -4.95 -14.13 12.99
C GLY A 13 -5.44 -12.72 13.31
N SER A 14 -6.37 -12.65 14.26
CA SER A 14 -6.36 -11.72 15.40
C SER A 14 -6.01 -10.24 15.14
N ALA A 15 -7.03 -9.36 15.14
CA ALA A 15 -7.01 -7.92 15.56
C ALA A 15 -7.69 -6.92 14.61
N ALA A 16 -8.23 -7.30 13.45
CA ALA A 16 -8.89 -6.32 12.57
C ALA A 16 -10.23 -5.77 13.12
N LEU A 17 -10.87 -6.45 14.09
CA LEU A 17 -12.17 -6.00 14.62
C LEU A 17 -12.09 -5.05 15.83
N LEU A 18 -10.90 -4.81 16.41
CA LEU A 18 -10.72 -3.82 17.49
C LEU A 18 -10.00 -2.54 17.03
N ALA A 19 -9.52 -2.48 15.79
CA ALA A 19 -9.05 -1.26 15.15
C ALA A 19 -10.04 -0.83 14.06
N GLY A 20 -10.89 0.16 14.37
CA GLY A 20 -11.95 0.62 13.48
C GLY A 20 -11.45 1.12 12.12
N CYS A 21 -12.11 0.64 11.05
CA CYS A 21 -12.15 1.27 9.73
C CYS A 21 -13.56 1.06 9.15
N VAL A 22 -14.41 2.07 9.30
CA VAL A 22 -15.74 2.18 8.68
C VAL A 22 -15.56 2.47 7.20
N SER A 23 -16.27 1.76 6.32
CA SER A 23 -16.52 2.18 4.94
C SER A 23 -18.02 2.04 4.66
N GLU A 24 -18.70 3.18 4.53
CA GLU A 24 -20.13 3.29 4.19
C GLU A 24 -20.45 2.69 2.82
N PRO A 25 -21.59 1.99 2.66
CA PRO A 25 -22.26 1.84 1.38
C PRO A 25 -23.41 2.86 1.22
N PRO A 26 -23.73 3.30 -0.01
CA PRO A 26 -24.77 4.27 -0.27
C PRO A 26 -26.16 3.63 -0.20
N GLY A 27 -27.11 4.37 0.38
CA GLY A 27 -28.49 3.93 0.55
C GLY A 27 -29.27 3.74 -0.75
N SER A 28 -30.19 2.79 -0.73
CA SER A 28 -31.35 2.82 -1.62
C SER A 28 -32.62 2.48 -0.85
N THR A 29 -33.54 3.43 -0.86
CA THR A 29 -34.92 3.33 -0.38
C THR A 29 -35.79 2.62 -1.42
N THR A 30 -36.60 1.65 -1.02
CA THR A 30 -37.96 1.52 -1.56
C THR A 30 -38.92 0.82 -0.60
N ASP A 31 -40.19 1.13 -0.81
CA ASP A 31 -41.34 1.19 0.09
C ASP A 31 -42.39 0.10 -0.24
N ASP A 32 -43.14 -0.30 0.79
CA ASP A 32 -44.50 -0.90 0.88
C ASP A 32 -44.95 -2.21 0.15
N GLY A 33 -44.98 -3.31 0.94
CA GLY A 33 -46.15 -4.17 1.31
C GLY A 33 -46.82 -5.14 0.30
N PRO A 34 -47.77 -6.02 0.72
CA PRO A 34 -48.02 -6.61 2.05
C PRO A 34 -48.26 -8.16 2.07
N ASP A 35 -48.22 -8.74 3.27
CA ASP A 35 -49.01 -9.88 3.80
C ASP A 35 -49.06 -11.21 3.01
N ASP A 36 -48.44 -12.27 3.56
CA ASP A 36 -49.06 -13.60 3.55
C ASP A 36 -48.55 -14.49 4.70
N THR A 37 -49.45 -14.71 5.65
CA THR A 37 -49.40 -15.73 6.71
C THR A 37 -49.38 -17.15 6.14
N ALA A 38 -48.36 -17.95 6.49
CA ALA A 38 -48.49 -19.41 6.66
C ALA A 38 -47.28 -19.99 7.39
N GLY A 39 -47.40 -20.24 8.70
CA GLY A 39 -46.45 -21.07 9.43
C GLY A 39 -46.72 -22.56 9.18
N PRO A 40 -45.68 -23.40 9.06
CA PRO A 40 -45.78 -24.82 9.32
C PRO A 40 -45.17 -25.15 10.69
N THR A 41 -46.03 -25.58 11.60
CA THR A 41 -45.65 -26.32 12.82
C THR A 41 -44.92 -27.61 12.43
N ALA A 42 -43.59 -27.62 12.53
CA ALA A 42 -42.80 -28.85 12.56
C ALA A 42 -43.04 -29.57 13.90
N THR A 43 -43.34 -30.86 13.82
CA THR A 43 -43.65 -31.71 14.97
C THR A 43 -42.37 -32.38 15.44
N ASP A 44 -41.95 -32.12 16.68
CA ASP A 44 -40.76 -32.69 17.31
C ASP A 44 -40.76 -34.23 17.28
N GLY A 45 -39.79 -34.80 16.56
CA GLY A 45 -39.29 -36.15 16.78
C GLY A 45 -38.30 -36.17 17.97
N PRO A 46 -38.12 -37.31 18.65
CA PRO A 46 -37.40 -37.39 19.92
C PRO A 46 -35.90 -37.01 19.76
N PRO A 47 -35.29 -36.33 20.76
CA PRO A 47 -33.95 -35.78 20.60
C PRO A 47 -32.89 -36.88 20.53
N ALA A 48 -32.08 -36.84 19.47
CA ALA A 48 -30.74 -37.41 19.47
C ALA A 48 -29.95 -36.84 20.67
N ALA A 49 -29.11 -37.67 21.31
CA ALA A 49 -28.39 -37.34 22.52
C ALA A 49 -27.78 -35.93 22.44
N ALA A 50 -28.29 -35.00 23.24
CA ALA A 50 -27.76 -33.64 23.30
C ALA A 50 -26.30 -33.75 23.76
N SER A 51 -25.35 -33.50 22.85
CA SER A 51 -23.96 -33.32 23.23
C SER A 51 -23.91 -32.11 24.15
N THR A 52 -23.66 -32.35 25.43
CA THR A 52 -23.47 -31.28 26.41
C THR A 52 -22.17 -30.56 26.07
N LEU A 53 -22.26 -29.27 25.74
CA LEU A 53 -21.08 -28.42 25.52
C LEU A 53 -20.16 -28.44 26.75
N PRO A 54 -18.83 -28.35 26.59
CA PRO A 54 -17.89 -28.12 27.69
C PRO A 54 -18.25 -26.91 28.56
N ASP A 55 -17.82 -26.92 29.83
CA ASP A 55 -18.23 -25.92 30.82
C ASP A 55 -17.70 -24.51 30.49
N ASP A 56 -16.45 -24.42 30.00
CA ASP A 56 -15.80 -23.19 29.53
C ASP A 56 -16.49 -22.60 28.30
N VAL A 57 -16.83 -23.44 27.31
CA VAL A 57 -17.59 -23.01 26.12
C VAL A 57 -18.97 -22.50 26.52
N ARG A 58 -19.65 -23.21 27.41
CA ARG A 58 -20.95 -22.79 27.92
C ARG A 58 -20.86 -21.48 28.69
N ALA A 59 -19.84 -21.32 29.53
CA ALA A 59 -19.61 -20.12 30.31
C ALA A 59 -19.30 -18.90 29.41
N ALA A 60 -18.54 -19.09 28.33
CA ALA A 60 -18.25 -18.02 27.37
C ALA A 60 -19.48 -17.61 26.54
N LEU A 61 -20.36 -18.57 26.20
CA LEU A 61 -21.55 -18.30 25.38
C LEU A 61 -22.76 -17.81 26.19
N ALA A 62 -22.85 -18.14 27.48
CA ALA A 62 -24.01 -17.82 28.32
C ALA A 62 -24.34 -16.31 28.36
N PRO A 63 -23.34 -15.39 28.42
CA PRO A 63 -23.62 -13.97 28.40
C PRO A 63 -24.05 -13.46 27.01
N MET A 64 -23.76 -14.18 25.92
CA MET A 64 -23.96 -13.65 24.56
C MET A 64 -25.45 -13.57 24.17
N PRO A 65 -25.92 -12.42 23.64
CA PRO A 65 -27.30 -12.26 23.20
C PRO A 65 -27.58 -13.00 21.89
N ALA A 66 -28.84 -13.41 21.67
CA ALA A 66 -29.29 -13.95 20.39
C ALA A 66 -29.48 -12.86 19.30
N SER A 67 -29.58 -11.60 19.71
CA SER A 67 -29.77 -10.47 18.81
C SER A 67 -29.14 -9.20 19.39
N VAL A 68 -28.61 -8.36 18.51
CA VAL A 68 -28.03 -7.05 18.79
C VAL A 68 -28.92 -6.03 18.07
N ASP A 69 -29.50 -5.09 18.83
CA ASP A 69 -30.37 -4.02 18.32
C ASP A 69 -31.58 -4.43 17.48
N GLY A 70 -32.08 -5.64 17.73
CA GLY A 70 -33.26 -6.19 17.06
C GLY A 70 -32.93 -7.00 15.80
N GLN A 71 -31.66 -7.03 15.40
CA GLN A 71 -31.12 -7.92 14.36
C GLN A 71 -30.49 -9.15 15.02
N SER A 72 -30.67 -10.32 14.41
CA SER A 72 -29.95 -11.53 14.82
C SER A 72 -28.45 -11.28 14.76
N ILE A 73 -27.69 -11.96 15.62
CA ILE A 73 -26.24 -11.98 15.44
C ILE A 73 -25.89 -12.76 14.17
N ASP A 74 -24.88 -12.31 13.45
CA ASP A 74 -24.42 -12.95 12.21
C ASP A 74 -23.62 -14.21 12.52
N GLY A 75 -22.92 -14.20 13.66
CA GLY A 75 -22.05 -15.28 14.06
C GLY A 75 -21.39 -15.10 15.41
N ILE A 76 -20.70 -16.16 15.85
CA ILE A 76 -19.86 -16.18 17.05
C ILE A 76 -18.46 -16.64 16.70
N GLN A 77 -17.48 -16.02 17.33
CA GLN A 77 -16.10 -16.47 17.41
C GLN A 77 -15.79 -16.92 18.84
N LEU A 78 -15.13 -18.07 19.01
CA LEU A 78 -14.55 -18.52 20.27
C LEU A 78 -13.07 -18.79 20.06
N HIS A 79 -12.27 -18.46 21.06
CA HIS A 79 -10.84 -18.63 21.05
C HIS A 79 -10.36 -19.18 22.39
N ARG A 80 -9.43 -20.12 22.33
CA ARG A 80 -8.70 -20.66 23.47
C ARG A 80 -7.27 -20.13 23.40
N PRO A 81 -6.83 -19.29 24.35
CA PRO A 81 -5.49 -18.74 24.32
C PRO A 81 -4.42 -19.82 24.33
N VAL A 82 -3.34 -19.59 23.58
CA VAL A 82 -2.17 -20.48 23.52
C VAL A 82 -1.00 -19.78 24.20
N GLN A 83 -0.32 -20.52 25.08
CA GLN A 83 0.86 -20.02 25.78
C GLN A 83 1.91 -19.52 24.77
N ASP A 84 2.48 -18.35 25.05
CA ASP A 84 3.49 -17.66 24.22
C ASP A 84 3.05 -17.10 22.86
N SER A 85 1.75 -17.15 22.52
CA SER A 85 1.22 -16.46 21.33
C SER A 85 1.39 -14.94 21.45
N HIS A 86 2.06 -14.32 20.47
CA HIS A 86 2.18 -12.85 20.39
C HIS A 86 0.81 -12.19 20.26
N GLU A 87 -0.08 -12.80 19.48
CA GLU A 87 -1.44 -12.30 19.25
C GLU A 87 -2.27 -12.30 20.54
N ASP A 88 -2.16 -13.36 21.35
CA ASP A 88 -2.89 -13.45 22.63
C ASP A 88 -2.33 -12.46 23.65
N ARG A 89 -1.01 -12.25 23.66
CA ARG A 89 -0.37 -11.21 24.49
C ARG A 89 -0.84 -9.81 24.11
N ASP A 90 -0.96 -9.53 22.83
CA ASP A 90 -1.40 -8.21 22.37
C ASP A 90 -2.86 -7.95 22.69
N VAL A 91 -3.76 -8.89 22.40
CA VAL A 91 -5.20 -8.67 22.64
C VAL A 91 -5.51 -8.74 24.13
N LEU A 92 -5.19 -9.85 24.82
CA LEU A 92 -5.55 -10.02 26.23
C LEU A 92 -4.72 -9.12 27.14
N GLY A 93 -3.41 -9.04 26.91
CA GLY A 93 -2.49 -8.27 27.73
C GLY A 93 -2.60 -6.76 27.51
N ASN A 94 -2.49 -6.28 26.27
CA ASN A 94 -2.48 -4.83 26.03
C ASN A 94 -3.88 -4.19 26.05
N THR A 95 -4.93 -4.93 25.70
CA THR A 95 -6.30 -4.37 25.64
C THR A 95 -7.06 -4.56 26.94
N PHE A 96 -6.94 -5.76 27.55
CA PHE A 96 -7.72 -6.13 28.72
C PHE A 96 -6.88 -6.30 29.99
N GLY A 97 -5.56 -6.11 29.95
CA GLY A 97 -4.69 -6.27 31.12
C GLY A 97 -4.61 -7.71 31.66
N LEU A 98 -5.10 -8.69 30.91
CA LEU A 98 -5.20 -10.08 31.35
C LEU A 98 -4.03 -10.93 30.86
N ASP A 99 -3.50 -11.77 31.75
CA ASP A 99 -2.56 -12.82 31.39
C ASP A 99 -3.30 -13.93 30.64
N GLY A 100 -2.75 -14.35 29.50
CA GLY A 100 -3.29 -15.45 28.70
C GLY A 100 -3.37 -16.77 29.49
N GLU A 101 -2.50 -16.99 30.48
CA GLU A 101 -2.57 -18.17 31.36
C GLU A 101 -3.77 -18.16 32.30
N ALA A 102 -4.33 -16.98 32.59
CA ALA A 102 -5.50 -16.82 33.44
C ALA A 102 -6.82 -16.96 32.67
N VAL A 103 -6.80 -17.06 31.35
CA VAL A 103 -7.99 -17.11 30.49
C VAL A 103 -8.20 -18.50 29.92
N ASP A 104 -9.36 -19.09 30.22
CA ASP A 104 -9.76 -20.40 29.69
C ASP A 104 -10.38 -20.27 28.28
N ARG A 105 -11.17 -19.22 28.05
CA ARG A 105 -11.87 -18.98 26.77
C ARG A 105 -12.17 -17.50 26.56
N PHE A 106 -12.03 -17.06 25.33
CA PHE A 106 -12.41 -15.76 24.82
C PHE A 106 -13.50 -15.94 23.75
N GLY A 107 -14.47 -15.05 23.68
CA GLY A 107 -15.57 -15.16 22.73
C GLY A 107 -16.10 -13.80 22.28
N VAL A 108 -16.55 -13.73 21.02
CA VAL A 108 -17.10 -12.52 20.42
C VAL A 108 -18.36 -12.89 19.62
N ALA A 109 -19.48 -12.23 19.92
CA ALA A 109 -20.66 -12.25 19.06
C ALA A 109 -20.69 -10.98 18.20
N VAL A 110 -20.94 -11.12 16.90
CA VAL A 110 -20.91 -10.02 15.91
C VAL A 110 -22.30 -9.82 15.31
N GLY A 111 -22.72 -8.57 15.12
CA GLY A 111 -23.92 -8.21 14.37
C GLY A 111 -23.64 -7.38 13.11
N GLU A 112 -24.69 -7.16 12.32
CA GLU A 112 -24.67 -6.65 10.94
C GLU A 112 -23.95 -5.30 10.74
N ASP A 113 -23.97 -4.41 11.74
CA ASP A 113 -23.35 -3.08 11.70
C ASP A 113 -21.95 -3.02 12.35
N GLY A 114 -21.29 -4.17 12.57
CA GLY A 114 -19.98 -4.25 13.23
C GLY A 114 -20.02 -4.07 14.76
N ASN A 115 -21.22 -3.98 15.35
CA ASN A 115 -21.40 -4.01 16.80
C ASN A 115 -21.04 -5.41 17.33
N SER A 116 -20.32 -5.48 18.45
CA SER A 116 -19.92 -6.77 19.03
C SER A 116 -19.99 -6.83 20.55
N VAL A 117 -20.21 -8.05 21.06
CA VAL A 117 -20.19 -8.39 22.49
C VAL A 117 -19.05 -9.37 22.73
N VAL A 118 -18.15 -9.00 23.63
CA VAL A 118 -16.97 -9.77 24.03
C VAL A 118 -17.23 -10.45 25.37
N THR A 119 -16.81 -11.70 25.52
CA THR A 119 -16.84 -12.45 26.78
C THR A 119 -15.51 -13.16 27.00
N ILE A 120 -14.95 -13.05 28.20
CA ILE A 120 -13.71 -13.73 28.60
C ILE A 120 -14.00 -14.49 29.87
N VAL A 121 -13.65 -15.77 29.91
CA VAL A 121 -13.80 -16.63 31.10
C VAL A 121 -12.46 -17.22 31.49
N GLY A 122 -12.23 -17.35 32.79
CA GLY A 122 -10.94 -17.79 33.30
C GLY A 122 -10.86 -17.87 34.83
N SER A 123 -9.64 -17.73 35.35
CA SER A 123 -9.31 -17.82 36.77
C SER A 123 -8.83 -16.50 37.38
N PHE A 124 -8.97 -15.39 36.65
CA PHE A 124 -8.61 -14.03 37.08
C PHE A 124 -9.62 -13.45 38.09
N ASP A 125 -9.16 -12.53 38.94
CA ASP A 125 -10.02 -11.81 39.89
C ASP A 125 -10.79 -10.68 39.17
N ALA A 126 -11.97 -10.29 39.68
CA ALA A 126 -12.82 -9.27 39.05
C ALA A 126 -12.14 -7.88 38.87
N THR A 127 -11.02 -7.62 39.56
CA THR A 127 -10.25 -6.37 39.49
C THR A 127 -9.03 -6.45 38.57
N ASP A 128 -8.72 -7.62 38.02
CA ASP A 128 -7.55 -7.82 37.15
C ASP A 128 -7.75 -7.24 35.74
N PRO A 129 -8.92 -7.34 35.09
CA PRO A 129 -9.10 -6.74 33.77
C PRO A 129 -9.02 -5.21 33.80
N ASP A 130 -8.30 -4.65 32.83
CA ASP A 130 -8.36 -3.22 32.52
C ASP A 130 -9.75 -2.84 31.96
N ASP A 131 -10.13 -1.57 32.11
CA ASP A 131 -11.36 -1.00 31.55
C ASP A 131 -11.02 -0.26 30.24
N PRO A 132 -11.07 -0.94 29.08
CA PRO A 132 -10.68 -0.35 27.81
C PRO A 132 -11.60 0.81 27.43
N ALA A 133 -11.00 1.90 26.95
CA ALA A 133 -11.75 3.07 26.53
C ALA A 133 -12.73 2.73 25.39
N GLY A 134 -13.98 3.18 25.52
CA GLY A 134 -15.05 2.91 24.54
C GLY A 134 -15.87 1.65 24.82
N PHE A 135 -15.53 0.88 25.85
CA PHE A 135 -16.34 -0.25 26.31
C PHE A 135 -17.25 0.14 27.47
N ALA A 136 -18.38 -0.55 27.59
CA ALA A 136 -19.06 -0.74 28.86
C ALA A 136 -18.85 -2.19 29.32
N THR A 137 -18.36 -2.36 30.54
CA THR A 137 -17.83 -3.63 31.05
C THR A 137 -18.59 -4.14 32.28
N HIS A 138 -18.59 -5.47 32.46
CA HIS A 138 -18.98 -6.16 33.70
C HIS A 138 -17.97 -7.23 34.02
N THR A 139 -17.47 -7.20 35.26
CA THR A 139 -16.45 -8.12 35.75
C THR A 139 -16.92 -8.82 37.03
N GLU A 140 -16.71 -10.13 37.06
CA GLU A 140 -16.85 -11.00 38.22
C GLU A 140 -15.64 -11.94 38.25
N ASP A 141 -15.40 -12.64 39.37
CA ASP A 141 -14.27 -13.58 39.46
C ASP A 141 -14.39 -14.63 38.35
N GLY A 142 -13.41 -14.63 37.45
CA GLY A 142 -13.35 -15.51 36.28
C GLY A 142 -14.27 -15.16 35.10
N LEU A 143 -14.88 -13.96 35.07
CA LEU A 143 -15.73 -13.51 33.97
C LEU A 143 -15.56 -12.02 33.66
N PHE A 144 -15.29 -11.71 32.40
CA PHE A 144 -15.36 -10.36 31.83
C PHE A 144 -16.35 -10.34 30.67
N VAL A 145 -17.16 -9.29 30.61
CA VAL A 145 -18.09 -9.04 29.49
C VAL A 145 -17.97 -7.58 29.08
N GLY A 146 -17.81 -7.32 27.79
CA GLY A 146 -17.75 -5.98 27.22
C GLY A 146 -18.54 -5.88 25.92
N ALA A 147 -18.93 -4.67 25.51
CA ALA A 147 -19.48 -4.44 24.18
C ALA A 147 -18.93 -3.15 23.55
N ILE A 148 -18.88 -3.16 22.22
CA ILE A 148 -18.38 -2.06 21.39
C ILE A 148 -19.32 -1.84 20.19
N GLY A 149 -19.58 -0.58 19.85
CA GLY A 149 -20.47 -0.19 18.76
C GLY A 149 -20.43 1.32 18.44
N ALA A 150 -20.89 1.71 17.24
CA ALA A 150 -20.70 3.08 16.71
C ALA A 150 -21.62 4.18 17.28
N ASN A 151 -22.55 3.85 18.20
CA ASN A 151 -23.68 4.70 18.60
C ASN A 151 -23.81 4.88 20.16
N ASP A 152 -22.94 5.66 20.81
CA ASP A 152 -22.82 5.87 22.30
C ASP A 152 -24.06 6.45 23.05
N GLU A 153 -24.26 6.49 24.40
CA GLU A 153 -23.50 6.09 25.64
C GLU A 153 -23.30 4.57 25.77
N PRO A 154 -22.19 4.06 26.34
CA PRO A 154 -21.35 2.99 25.77
C PRO A 154 -22.10 1.67 25.47
N TRP A 155 -22.39 1.46 24.19
CA TRP A 155 -23.43 0.65 23.53
C TRP A 155 -24.34 -0.36 24.29
N GLN A 156 -25.44 -0.04 25.00
CA GLN A 156 -25.80 1.09 25.85
C GLN A 156 -25.75 0.63 27.32
N ALA A 157 -24.59 0.76 27.94
CA ALA A 157 -24.01 -0.04 29.03
C ALA A 157 -23.73 -1.52 28.66
N GLY A 158 -23.45 -1.80 27.38
CA GLY A 158 -22.77 -2.97 26.82
C GLY A 158 -23.19 -4.40 27.18
N LEU A 159 -24.41 -4.88 26.97
CA LEU A 159 -25.62 -4.25 26.44
C LEU A 159 -26.66 -4.25 27.60
N ALA A 160 -26.36 -3.46 28.64
CA ALA A 160 -26.62 -3.67 30.08
C ALA A 160 -25.86 -4.88 30.67
N ALA A 161 -24.58 -4.99 30.28
CA ALA A 161 -23.52 -5.92 30.64
C ALA A 161 -23.82 -7.38 30.26
N ALA A 162 -23.97 -7.55 28.95
CA ALA A 162 -24.68 -8.64 28.26
C ALA A 162 -25.97 -9.14 28.98
N ARG A 163 -26.64 -8.14 29.59
CA ARG A 163 -27.88 -8.15 30.38
C ARG A 163 -27.78 -8.73 31.79
N GLY A 164 -26.55 -8.84 32.33
CA GLY A 164 -26.20 -9.24 33.69
C GLY A 164 -25.79 -10.72 33.81
N ALA A 165 -25.04 -11.25 32.83
CA ALA A 165 -24.40 -12.59 32.82
C ALA A 165 -25.30 -13.84 33.07
N ARG A 166 -26.62 -13.69 32.88
CA ARG A 166 -27.76 -14.64 32.86
C ARG A 166 -27.59 -16.16 33.12
N ASP A 167 -28.56 -16.68 33.90
CA ASP A 167 -29.01 -18.09 34.03
C ASP A 167 -30.53 -18.29 33.69
N SER A 168 -31.22 -17.28 33.12
CA SER A 168 -32.50 -17.46 32.38
C SER A 168 -32.89 -16.24 31.51
N GLY A 169 -33.46 -16.56 30.33
CA GLY A 169 -33.79 -15.68 29.19
C GLY A 169 -33.26 -16.30 27.90
N THR A 170 -33.85 -16.05 26.72
CA THR A 170 -33.35 -16.61 25.44
C THR A 170 -31.99 -16.01 25.09
N GLY A 171 -30.91 -16.76 25.39
CA GLY A 171 -29.53 -16.45 24.98
C GLY A 171 -29.19 -17.09 23.64
N VAL A 172 -27.96 -16.88 23.15
CA VAL A 172 -27.52 -17.46 21.88
C VAL A 172 -27.64 -18.99 21.84
N VAL A 173 -27.40 -19.64 22.97
CA VAL A 173 -27.48 -21.10 23.14
C VAL A 173 -28.90 -21.63 22.93
N ASP A 174 -29.93 -20.83 23.23
CA ASP A 174 -31.34 -21.20 23.08
C ASP A 174 -31.92 -20.83 21.71
N ALA A 175 -31.41 -19.77 21.10
CA ALA A 175 -31.93 -19.22 19.84
C ALA A 175 -31.36 -19.92 18.61
N HIS A 176 -30.13 -20.43 18.69
CA HIS A 176 -29.44 -21.08 17.58
C HIS A 176 -29.09 -22.54 17.93
N PRO A 177 -28.81 -23.41 16.94
CA PRO A 177 -28.44 -24.81 17.19
C PRO A 177 -27.01 -24.97 17.75
N VAL A 178 -26.58 -24.07 18.63
CA VAL A 178 -25.24 -23.91 19.20
C VAL A 178 -24.67 -25.22 19.76
N ALA A 179 -25.46 -25.97 20.53
CA ALA A 179 -24.99 -27.25 21.10
C ALA A 179 -24.68 -28.30 20.03
N ARG A 180 -25.44 -28.31 18.92
CA ARG A 180 -25.20 -29.22 17.77
C ARG A 180 -24.03 -28.74 16.92
N LEU A 181 -23.88 -27.42 16.79
CA LEU A 181 -22.86 -26.75 15.99
C LEU A 181 -21.48 -26.82 16.64
N PHE A 182 -21.37 -26.43 17.91
CA PHE A 182 -20.08 -26.40 18.62
C PHE A 182 -19.70 -27.70 19.29
N GLY A 183 -20.63 -28.63 19.53
CA GLY A 183 -20.33 -29.91 20.16
C GLY A 183 -19.12 -30.64 19.56
N PRO A 184 -19.04 -30.80 18.21
CA PRO A 184 -17.90 -31.45 17.55
C PRO A 184 -16.58 -30.65 17.56
N ILE A 185 -16.64 -29.33 17.78
CA ILE A 185 -15.50 -28.41 17.64
C ILE A 185 -15.18 -27.63 18.91
N ALA A 186 -15.76 -28.03 20.03
CA ALA A 186 -15.62 -27.31 21.30
C ALA A 186 -14.16 -27.29 21.79
N ASP A 187 -13.41 -28.36 21.54
CA ASP A 187 -12.00 -28.46 21.91
C ASP A 187 -11.05 -27.72 20.95
N ALA A 188 -11.55 -27.17 19.84
CA ALA A 188 -10.72 -26.43 18.90
C ALA A 188 -10.16 -25.15 19.54
N GLN A 189 -8.96 -24.75 19.11
CA GLN A 189 -8.32 -23.51 19.57
C GLN A 189 -9.11 -22.29 19.12
N HIS A 190 -9.50 -22.24 17.85
CA HIS A 190 -10.33 -21.18 17.31
C HIS A 190 -11.59 -21.79 16.69
N VAL A 191 -12.73 -21.15 16.93
CA VAL A 191 -14.02 -21.56 16.39
C VAL A 191 -14.71 -20.33 15.85
N ARG A 192 -15.17 -20.37 14.61
CA ARG A 192 -16.00 -19.33 14.01
C ARG A 192 -17.29 -19.94 13.47
N SER A 193 -18.39 -19.25 13.68
CA SER A 193 -19.72 -19.65 13.20
C SER A 193 -20.41 -18.52 12.45
N VAL A 194 -21.32 -18.91 11.57
CA VAL A 194 -22.23 -18.05 10.82
C VAL A 194 -23.63 -18.66 10.94
N PHE A 195 -24.62 -17.83 11.25
CA PHE A 195 -26.02 -18.23 11.41
C PHE A 195 -26.91 -17.84 10.24
N ASP A 196 -26.41 -17.02 9.32
CA ASP A 196 -27.08 -16.70 8.07
C ASP A 196 -26.05 -16.72 6.93
N LEU A 197 -26.23 -17.65 5.99
CA LEU A 197 -25.36 -17.76 4.82
C LEU A 197 -25.85 -16.93 3.63
N SER A 198 -27.03 -16.30 3.68
CA SER A 198 -27.73 -15.74 2.51
C SER A 198 -27.09 -14.52 1.82
N GLY A 199 -25.89 -14.10 2.24
CA GLY A 199 -25.10 -13.02 1.64
C GLY A 199 -24.25 -13.42 0.44
N GLU A 200 -23.41 -12.48 -0.05
CA GLU A 200 -22.47 -12.65 -1.17
C GLU A 200 -21.40 -13.75 -0.92
N ASP A 201 -21.37 -14.29 0.29
CA ASP A 201 -20.39 -15.24 0.80
C ASP A 201 -20.85 -16.71 0.73
N THR A 202 -22.04 -17.02 0.19
CA THR A 202 -22.45 -18.41 -0.05
C THR A 202 -21.63 -19.05 -1.18
N PRO A 203 -21.03 -20.24 -1.00
CA PRO A 203 -20.39 -20.95 -2.11
C PRO A 203 -21.35 -21.29 -3.25
N ASP A 204 -20.85 -21.19 -4.49
CA ASP A 204 -21.60 -21.55 -5.70
C ASP A 204 -22.16 -22.99 -5.59
N GLY A 205 -23.47 -23.15 -5.77
CA GLY A 205 -24.14 -24.47 -5.73
C GLY A 205 -24.68 -24.89 -4.37
N VAL A 206 -24.50 -24.08 -3.32
CA VAL A 206 -25.21 -24.22 -2.05
C VAL A 206 -26.47 -23.36 -2.08
N ASP A 207 -27.62 -23.93 -1.70
CA ASP A 207 -28.82 -23.14 -1.41
C ASP A 207 -28.75 -22.68 0.05
N PRO A 208 -28.51 -21.38 0.32
CA PRO A 208 -28.33 -20.88 1.68
C PRO A 208 -29.58 -21.07 2.54
N ALA A 209 -30.77 -21.19 1.94
CA ALA A 209 -32.00 -21.46 2.67
C ALA A 209 -32.01 -22.85 3.34
N THR A 210 -31.15 -23.77 2.91
CA THR A 210 -31.12 -25.15 3.40
C THR A 210 -30.20 -25.34 4.61
N VAL A 211 -29.38 -24.34 4.96
CA VAL A 211 -28.38 -24.40 6.04
C VAL A 211 -28.73 -23.38 7.12
N ASP A 212 -29.15 -23.86 8.29
CA ASP A 212 -29.49 -23.03 9.46
C ASP A 212 -28.26 -22.42 10.13
N ALA A 213 -27.12 -23.11 10.11
CA ALA A 213 -25.89 -22.63 10.71
C ALA A 213 -24.67 -23.38 10.18
N PHE A 214 -23.53 -22.69 10.12
CA PHE A 214 -22.24 -23.26 9.76
C PHE A 214 -21.16 -22.82 10.74
N ALA A 215 -20.20 -23.69 11.03
CA ALA A 215 -19.05 -23.37 11.86
C ALA A 215 -17.81 -24.12 11.41
N VAL A 216 -16.67 -23.50 11.67
CA VAL A 216 -15.34 -24.07 11.48
C VAL A 216 -14.58 -23.98 12.80
N GLY A 217 -14.00 -25.10 13.22
CA GLY A 217 -13.06 -25.19 14.32
C GLY A 217 -11.67 -25.49 13.79
N THR A 218 -10.67 -24.74 14.23
CA THR A 218 -9.27 -24.91 13.82
C THR A 218 -8.38 -25.09 15.05
N THR A 219 -7.48 -26.07 14.99
CA THR A 219 -6.44 -26.30 16.00
C THR A 219 -5.10 -26.36 15.32
N ARG A 220 -4.19 -25.49 15.75
CA ARG A 220 -2.82 -25.47 15.24
C ARG A 220 -2.08 -26.73 15.69
N VAL A 221 -1.54 -27.48 14.73
CA VAL A 221 -0.73 -28.68 14.96
C VAL A 221 0.76 -28.31 15.01
N ASP A 222 1.18 -27.45 14.08
CA ASP A 222 2.51 -26.87 14.00
C ASP A 222 2.42 -25.44 13.42
N GLU A 223 3.54 -24.81 13.08
CA GLU A 223 3.55 -23.43 12.59
C GLU A 223 2.69 -23.20 11.34
N ARG A 224 2.43 -24.22 10.52
CA ARG A 224 1.72 -24.05 9.23
C ARG A 224 0.58 -25.03 9.00
N THR A 225 0.49 -26.07 9.81
CA THR A 225 -0.54 -27.10 9.73
C THR A 225 -1.58 -26.86 10.82
N SER A 226 -2.85 -26.90 10.43
CA SER A 226 -3.98 -26.89 11.33
C SER A 226 -4.93 -28.03 11.02
N ASP A 227 -5.39 -28.70 12.07
CA ASP A 227 -6.56 -29.57 11.97
C ASP A 227 -7.79 -28.67 11.87
N VAL A 228 -8.62 -28.92 10.86
CA VAL A 228 -9.83 -28.15 10.58
C VAL A 228 -11.03 -29.07 10.65
N THR A 229 -12.05 -28.65 11.39
CA THR A 229 -13.34 -29.35 11.45
C THR A 229 -14.46 -28.39 11.10
N PHE A 230 -15.20 -28.73 10.06
CA PHE A 230 -16.40 -28.02 9.65
C PHE A 230 -17.64 -28.70 10.24
N VAL A 231 -18.63 -27.89 10.61
CA VAL A 231 -19.93 -28.37 11.10
C VAL A 231 -21.02 -27.54 10.45
N ALA A 232 -21.99 -28.20 9.82
CA ALA A 232 -23.23 -27.57 9.36
C ALA A 232 -24.43 -28.14 10.10
N VAL A 233 -25.42 -27.29 10.35
CA VAL A 233 -26.76 -27.67 10.76
C VAL A 233 -27.71 -27.25 9.65
N PHE A 234 -28.41 -28.21 9.05
CA PHE A 234 -29.36 -28.01 7.95
C PHE A 234 -30.78 -27.78 8.48
N GLU A 235 -31.66 -27.15 7.71
CA GLU A 235 -33.07 -26.89 8.06
C GLU A 235 -33.83 -28.18 8.38
N ASP A 236 -33.56 -29.25 7.62
CA ASP A 236 -34.14 -30.57 7.84
C ASP A 236 -33.19 -31.73 7.48
N GLU A 237 -33.57 -32.95 7.86
CA GLU A 237 -32.76 -34.16 7.62
C GLU A 237 -32.66 -34.54 6.14
N ALA A 238 -33.58 -34.09 5.29
CA ALA A 238 -33.54 -34.35 3.86
C ALA A 238 -32.57 -33.42 3.14
N ALA A 239 -32.40 -32.19 3.65
CA ALA A 239 -31.38 -31.24 3.20
C ALA A 239 -29.95 -31.64 3.62
N ALA A 240 -29.81 -32.29 4.79
CA ALA A 240 -28.54 -32.80 5.29
C ALA A 240 -28.04 -34.00 4.46
N SER A 241 -27.34 -33.72 3.36
CA SER A 241 -26.67 -34.74 2.54
C SER A 241 -25.16 -34.56 2.54
N GLU A 242 -24.43 -35.67 2.43
CA GLU A 242 -22.96 -35.65 2.32
C GLU A 242 -22.49 -34.85 1.09
N GLU A 243 -23.24 -34.93 -0.01
CA GLU A 243 -22.97 -34.18 -1.24
C GLU A 243 -23.12 -32.67 -1.03
N ALA A 244 -24.28 -32.22 -0.51
CA ALA A 244 -24.50 -30.80 -0.24
C ALA A 244 -23.49 -30.23 0.76
N PHE A 245 -23.14 -31.01 1.79
CA PHE A 245 -22.16 -30.58 2.77
C PHE A 245 -20.73 -30.56 2.22
N ARG A 246 -20.35 -31.52 1.36
CA ARG A 246 -19.06 -31.44 0.64
C ARG A 246 -18.96 -30.21 -0.23
N THR A 247 -20.01 -29.90 -1.00
CA THR A 247 -20.07 -28.66 -1.78
C THR A 247 -19.91 -27.42 -0.90
N LEU A 248 -20.52 -27.43 0.30
CA LEU A 248 -20.36 -26.33 1.25
C LEU A 248 -18.92 -26.18 1.75
N VAL A 249 -18.22 -27.27 2.11
CA VAL A 249 -16.87 -27.18 2.71
C VAL A 249 -15.75 -27.06 1.69
N GLU A 250 -15.90 -27.64 0.50
CA GLU A 250 -14.96 -27.52 -0.62
C GLU A 250 -15.14 -26.19 -1.38
N GLY A 251 -16.22 -25.46 -1.09
CA GLY A 251 -16.50 -24.17 -1.70
C GLY A 251 -15.69 -23.04 -1.07
N ASP A 252 -14.58 -22.65 -1.69
CA ASP A 252 -13.81 -21.40 -1.52
C ASP A 252 -13.45 -20.92 -0.08
N TRP A 253 -13.69 -21.70 0.99
CA TRP A 253 -13.32 -21.31 2.36
C TRP A 253 -11.81 -21.41 2.59
N LEU A 254 -11.24 -22.60 2.35
CA LEU A 254 -9.83 -22.94 2.54
C LEU A 254 -9.49 -24.13 1.63
N ASP A 255 -8.25 -24.22 1.15
CA ASP A 255 -7.75 -25.43 0.48
C ASP A 255 -7.49 -26.52 1.54
N VAL A 256 -8.57 -27.14 2.02
CA VAL A 256 -8.54 -28.18 3.04
C VAL A 256 -8.60 -29.54 2.39
N ASP A 257 -7.65 -30.40 2.76
CA ASP A 257 -7.75 -31.83 2.49
C ASP A 257 -8.83 -32.43 3.40
N VAL A 258 -10.08 -32.44 2.94
CA VAL A 258 -11.23 -33.02 3.67
C VAL A 258 -11.12 -34.54 3.64
N ARG A 259 -10.98 -35.16 4.81
CA ARG A 259 -10.68 -36.60 4.95
C ARG A 259 -11.91 -37.43 5.28
N GLU A 260 -12.75 -36.90 6.16
CA GLU A 260 -13.92 -37.61 6.67
C GLU A 260 -15.11 -36.67 6.67
N VAL A 261 -16.26 -37.19 6.22
CA VAL A 261 -17.54 -36.50 6.27
C VAL A 261 -18.56 -37.43 6.91
N THR A 262 -19.25 -36.94 7.93
CA THR A 262 -20.31 -37.67 8.64
C THR A 262 -21.57 -36.82 8.70
N VAL A 263 -22.71 -37.42 8.38
CA VAL A 263 -24.02 -36.77 8.48
C VAL A 263 -24.92 -37.56 9.43
N GLU A 264 -25.44 -36.89 10.45
CA GLU A 264 -26.31 -37.45 11.49
C GLU A 264 -27.52 -36.54 11.72
N GLY A 265 -28.69 -37.00 11.26
CA GLY A 265 -29.92 -36.20 11.31
C GLY A 265 -29.74 -34.90 10.53
N ARG A 266 -29.90 -33.75 11.21
CA ARG A 266 -29.72 -32.42 10.63
C ARG A 266 -28.28 -31.90 10.67
N ARG A 267 -27.34 -32.63 11.24
CA ARG A 267 -25.95 -32.18 11.44
C ARG A 267 -25.02 -32.89 10.47
N ALA A 268 -24.15 -32.14 9.81
CA ALA A 268 -23.00 -32.71 9.10
C ALA A 268 -21.70 -32.20 9.73
N VAL A 269 -20.69 -33.07 9.79
CA VAL A 269 -19.35 -32.78 10.32
C VAL A 269 -18.33 -33.27 9.31
N ALA A 270 -17.35 -32.43 8.98
CA ALA A 270 -16.22 -32.79 8.14
C ALA A 270 -14.94 -32.45 8.87
N SER A 271 -13.95 -33.33 8.80
CA SER A 271 -12.62 -33.06 9.36
C SER A 271 -11.58 -33.18 8.26
N GLY A 272 -10.60 -32.29 8.29
CA GLY A 272 -9.54 -32.20 7.32
C GLY A 272 -8.31 -31.51 7.90
N VAL A 273 -7.30 -31.35 7.05
CA VAL A 273 -6.08 -30.63 7.40
C VAL A 273 -5.90 -29.48 6.44
N TYR A 274 -5.63 -28.31 7.01
CA TYR A 274 -5.18 -27.14 6.28
C TYR A 274 -3.67 -27.01 6.49
N ALA A 275 -2.91 -26.99 5.40
CA ALA A 275 -1.50 -26.65 5.42
C ALA A 275 -1.33 -25.31 4.70
N ALA A 276 -0.96 -24.28 5.46
CA ALA A 276 -0.64 -22.98 4.88
C ALA A 276 0.57 -23.14 3.94
N GLU A 277 0.42 -22.76 2.66
CA GLU A 277 1.59 -22.76 1.76
C GLU A 277 2.70 -21.84 2.29
N PRO A 278 3.98 -22.12 1.95
CA PRO A 278 5.12 -21.34 2.38
C PRO A 278 4.98 -19.84 2.16
N ARG A 279 5.58 -19.06 3.06
CA ARG A 279 5.75 -17.60 2.92
C ARG A 279 7.24 -17.28 2.82
N PRO A 280 7.62 -16.21 2.10
CA PRO A 280 9.00 -15.75 2.09
C PRO A 280 9.48 -15.44 3.52
N ASP A 281 10.64 -15.97 3.89
CA ASP A 281 11.32 -15.71 5.16
C ASP A 281 12.64 -14.94 4.90
N PRO A 282 12.58 -13.60 4.89
CA PRO A 282 13.76 -12.78 4.65
C PRO A 282 14.77 -12.83 5.81
N ASP A 283 14.37 -13.27 7.02
CA ASP A 283 15.26 -13.37 8.17
C ASP A 283 16.12 -14.65 8.11
N ALA A 284 15.62 -15.70 7.45
CA ALA A 284 16.35 -16.93 7.16
C ALA A 284 17.20 -16.85 5.87
N SER A 285 16.92 -15.88 4.99
CA SER A 285 17.55 -15.72 3.68
C SER A 285 19.03 -15.33 3.74
N PRO A 286 19.88 -15.80 2.79
CA PRO A 286 21.23 -15.26 2.60
C PRO A 286 21.20 -13.77 2.22
N ASP A 287 22.25 -13.01 2.59
CA ASP A 287 22.47 -11.62 2.16
C ASP A 287 23.08 -11.57 0.76
N ALA A 288 22.36 -12.17 -0.19
CA ALA A 288 22.71 -12.20 -1.59
C ALA A 288 21.90 -11.20 -2.39
N ARG A 289 22.50 -10.69 -3.47
CA ARG A 289 21.88 -9.68 -4.33
C ARG A 289 22.07 -10.04 -5.78
N PHE A 290 21.03 -9.82 -6.56
CA PHE A 290 21.03 -10.10 -7.98
C PHE A 290 20.58 -8.89 -8.76
N VAL A 291 21.30 -8.59 -9.84
CA VAL A 291 20.98 -7.55 -10.80
C VAL A 291 20.46 -8.20 -12.07
N ILE A 292 19.33 -7.70 -12.57
CA ILE A 292 18.71 -8.18 -13.80
C ILE A 292 18.87 -7.11 -14.87
N THR A 293 19.47 -7.46 -16.00
CA THR A 293 19.61 -6.60 -17.17
C THR A 293 18.92 -7.23 -18.37
N TYR A 294 18.31 -6.40 -19.22
CA TYR A 294 17.66 -6.84 -20.46
C TYR A 294 18.32 -6.18 -21.67
N ASP A 295 18.76 -6.99 -22.61
CA ASP A 295 19.21 -6.59 -23.93
C ASP A 295 18.06 -6.77 -24.92
N ASP A 296 17.48 -5.65 -25.34
CA ASP A 296 16.36 -5.61 -26.27
C ASP A 296 16.77 -5.83 -27.73
N GLU A 297 18.04 -5.62 -28.10
CA GLU A 297 18.51 -5.93 -29.46
C GLU A 297 18.52 -7.46 -29.68
N THR A 298 18.91 -8.21 -28.64
CA THR A 298 19.03 -9.67 -28.71
C THR A 298 17.87 -10.42 -28.08
N GLY A 299 17.00 -9.76 -27.32
CA GLY A 299 15.91 -10.38 -26.57
C GLY A 299 16.41 -11.27 -25.42
N THR A 300 17.55 -10.90 -24.82
CA THR A 300 18.23 -11.71 -23.80
C THR A 300 18.19 -10.99 -22.45
N ALA A 301 17.74 -11.70 -21.42
CA ALA A 301 17.89 -11.28 -20.03
C ALA A 301 19.12 -11.94 -19.42
N THR A 302 19.85 -11.17 -18.61
CA THR A 302 20.99 -11.66 -17.83
C THR A 302 20.74 -11.37 -16.36
N VAL A 303 20.95 -12.37 -15.53
CA VAL A 303 20.83 -12.28 -14.07
C VAL A 303 22.20 -12.55 -13.50
N GLU A 304 22.78 -11.53 -12.87
CA GLU A 304 24.13 -11.55 -12.31
C GLU A 304 24.07 -11.43 -10.79
N HIS A 305 24.84 -12.26 -10.10
CA HIS A 305 25.05 -12.12 -8.66
C HIS A 305 26.00 -10.95 -8.38
N ALA A 306 25.55 -10.01 -7.56
CA ALA A 306 26.27 -8.78 -7.20
C ALA A 306 26.44 -8.62 -5.68
N GLY A 307 26.29 -9.72 -4.94
CA GLY A 307 26.46 -9.78 -3.49
C GLY A 307 27.81 -10.40 -3.08
N ASP A 308 28.20 -10.18 -1.83
CA ASP A 308 29.45 -10.75 -1.29
C ASP A 308 29.25 -12.20 -0.79
N GLU A 309 28.03 -12.59 -0.40
CA GLU A 309 27.71 -13.92 0.10
C GLU A 309 27.52 -14.92 -1.06
N SER A 310 28.20 -16.05 -1.01
CA SER A 310 28.08 -17.10 -2.04
C SER A 310 27.01 -18.12 -1.67
N ILE A 311 26.20 -18.56 -2.64
CA ILE A 311 25.05 -19.44 -2.41
C ILE A 311 25.22 -20.75 -3.20
N PRO A 312 24.87 -21.92 -2.65
CA PRO A 312 24.79 -23.14 -3.44
C PRO A 312 23.90 -22.97 -4.67
N ALA A 313 24.40 -23.30 -5.86
CA ALA A 313 23.66 -23.07 -7.10
C ALA A 313 22.34 -23.87 -7.18
N ALA A 314 22.27 -25.02 -6.50
CA ALA A 314 21.08 -25.85 -6.40
C ALA A 314 19.98 -25.28 -5.48
N ALA A 315 20.29 -24.24 -4.69
CA ALA A 315 19.36 -23.54 -3.82
C ALA A 315 18.69 -22.33 -4.50
N LEU A 316 19.00 -22.09 -5.78
CA LEU A 316 18.53 -20.94 -6.54
C LEU A 316 17.65 -21.37 -7.71
N ASP A 317 16.44 -20.83 -7.73
CA ASP A 317 15.47 -21.02 -8.81
C ASP A 317 15.18 -19.69 -9.51
N LEU A 318 15.15 -19.74 -10.84
CA LEU A 318 14.82 -18.61 -11.70
C LEU A 318 13.44 -18.82 -12.27
N HIS A 319 12.56 -17.83 -12.13
CA HIS A 319 11.21 -17.87 -12.68
C HIS A 319 10.98 -16.71 -13.66
N VAL A 320 10.24 -17.00 -14.74
CA VAL A 320 9.80 -16.02 -15.74
C VAL A 320 8.28 -16.11 -15.86
N ASP A 321 7.60 -15.01 -15.54
CA ASP A 321 6.13 -14.89 -15.45
C ASP A 321 5.46 -15.93 -14.53
N GLY A 322 6.24 -16.68 -13.74
CA GLY A 322 5.78 -17.64 -12.72
C GLY A 322 6.27 -19.04 -12.99
N ASP A 323 6.61 -19.32 -14.24
CA ASP A 323 7.12 -20.60 -14.68
C ASP A 323 8.64 -20.68 -14.45
N PRO A 324 9.18 -21.86 -14.10
CA PRO A 324 10.63 -22.06 -14.05
C PRO A 324 11.29 -21.72 -15.38
N ALA A 325 12.39 -20.98 -15.33
CA ALA A 325 13.17 -20.62 -16.49
C ALA A 325 13.85 -21.87 -17.09
N PRO A 326 14.17 -21.86 -18.40
CA PRO A 326 14.85 -22.98 -19.06
C PRO A 326 16.34 -23.10 -18.72
N VAL A 327 16.87 -22.24 -17.84
CA VAL A 327 18.26 -22.21 -17.39
C VAL A 327 18.31 -22.31 -15.87
N SER A 328 19.32 -23.00 -15.35
CA SER A 328 19.61 -23.07 -13.91
C SER A 328 21.06 -22.70 -13.66
N TRP A 329 21.34 -22.06 -12.51
CA TRP A 329 22.73 -21.86 -12.08
C TRP A 329 23.47 -23.18 -11.89
N ALA A 330 22.78 -24.23 -11.47
CA ALA A 330 23.36 -25.56 -11.22
C ALA A 330 23.91 -26.23 -12.49
N ASP A 331 23.54 -25.75 -13.68
CA ASP A 331 24.08 -26.23 -14.96
C ASP A 331 25.54 -25.79 -15.17
N GLU A 332 25.92 -24.63 -14.61
CA GLU A 332 27.23 -23.99 -14.83
C GLU A 332 28.08 -23.93 -13.56
N TYR A 333 27.43 -23.84 -12.39
CA TYR A 333 28.06 -23.55 -11.11
C TYR A 333 27.68 -24.59 -10.04
N GLU A 334 28.61 -24.90 -9.14
CA GLU A 334 28.29 -25.60 -7.88
C GLU A 334 27.87 -24.59 -6.79
N THR A 335 28.44 -23.39 -6.84
CA THR A 335 28.17 -22.27 -5.94
C THR A 335 28.22 -21.00 -6.76
N VAL A 336 27.24 -20.12 -6.57
CA VAL A 336 27.12 -18.81 -7.22
C VAL A 336 27.80 -17.77 -6.33
N ALA A 337 28.77 -17.05 -6.89
CA ALA A 337 29.51 -15.99 -6.23
C ALA A 337 29.42 -14.67 -7.02
N ASP A 338 29.95 -13.58 -6.47
CA ASP A 338 29.99 -12.26 -7.12
C ASP A 338 30.51 -12.33 -8.57
N GLY A 339 29.73 -11.75 -9.49
CA GLY A 339 29.98 -11.75 -10.93
C GLY A 339 29.55 -12.99 -11.70
N ASP A 340 29.08 -14.06 -11.04
CA ASP A 340 28.49 -15.20 -11.73
C ASP A 340 27.12 -14.83 -12.30
N ALA A 341 26.86 -15.26 -13.54
CA ALA A 341 25.67 -14.84 -14.28
C ALA A 341 25.12 -15.95 -15.15
N VAL A 342 23.79 -15.97 -15.28
CA VAL A 342 23.07 -16.80 -16.25
C VAL A 342 22.31 -15.91 -17.22
N SER A 343 22.17 -16.34 -18.47
CA SER A 343 21.45 -15.60 -19.50
C SER A 343 20.44 -16.48 -20.21
N PHE A 344 19.28 -15.93 -20.56
CA PHE A 344 18.19 -16.65 -21.19
C PHE A 344 17.38 -15.73 -22.12
N ALA A 345 16.74 -16.33 -23.13
CA ALA A 345 15.83 -15.60 -24.00
C ALA A 345 14.55 -15.26 -23.25
N ALA A 346 14.11 -13.99 -23.33
CA ALA A 346 12.90 -13.52 -22.67
C ALA A 346 12.23 -12.41 -23.49
N GLU A 347 10.90 -12.37 -23.41
CA GLU A 347 10.10 -11.32 -24.05
C GLU A 347 10.20 -10.01 -23.25
N PRO A 348 10.06 -8.84 -23.90
CA PRO A 348 9.91 -7.60 -23.17
C PRO A 348 8.70 -7.64 -22.23
N PHE A 349 8.85 -7.00 -21.07
CA PHE A 349 7.87 -6.87 -20.00
C PHE A 349 7.49 -8.17 -19.29
N SER A 350 8.23 -9.26 -19.54
CA SER A 350 8.21 -10.44 -18.67
C SER A 350 8.66 -10.09 -17.25
N PHE A 351 8.05 -10.75 -16.28
CA PHE A 351 8.38 -10.59 -14.86
C PHE A 351 9.33 -11.70 -14.41
N VAL A 352 10.53 -11.33 -13.97
CA VAL A 352 11.58 -12.27 -13.58
C VAL A 352 11.76 -12.22 -12.06
N GLU A 353 11.86 -13.41 -11.45
CA GLU A 353 12.14 -13.58 -10.03
C GLU A 353 13.29 -14.55 -9.81
N VAL A 354 14.19 -14.22 -8.89
CA VAL A 354 15.18 -15.16 -8.34
C VAL A 354 14.72 -15.55 -6.96
N ARG A 355 14.55 -16.84 -6.74
CA ARG A 355 14.14 -17.42 -5.48
C ARG A 355 15.28 -18.20 -4.88
N TRP A 356 15.43 -18.07 -3.57
CA TRP A 356 16.27 -18.93 -2.78
C TRP A 356 15.37 -19.89 -1.99
N ALA A 357 15.75 -21.16 -1.94
CA ALA A 357 15.13 -22.17 -1.09
C ALA A 357 16.19 -22.75 -0.15
N ASP A 358 15.85 -22.93 1.12
CA ASP A 358 16.73 -23.58 2.07
C ASP A 358 16.87 -25.06 1.71
N SER A 359 18.10 -25.55 1.62
CA SER A 359 18.38 -26.95 1.31
C SER A 359 18.09 -27.91 2.47
N ASP A 360 18.09 -27.40 3.70
CA ASP A 360 17.79 -28.17 4.90
C ASP A 360 16.29 -28.11 5.27
N ASP A 361 15.56 -27.16 4.70
CA ASP A 361 14.13 -26.97 4.89
C ASP A 361 13.42 -26.53 3.60
N GLU A 362 12.81 -27.49 2.90
CA GLU A 362 12.07 -27.27 1.64
C GLU A 362 10.92 -26.26 1.78
N GLU A 363 10.52 -25.95 3.01
CA GLU A 363 9.45 -25.01 3.33
C GLU A 363 9.93 -23.57 3.55
N THR A 364 11.23 -23.36 3.70
CA THR A 364 11.85 -22.04 3.91
C THR A 364 12.39 -21.53 2.58
N PHE A 365 11.93 -20.34 2.17
CA PHE A 365 12.35 -19.72 0.92
C PHE A 365 12.30 -18.19 1.01
N ASP A 366 12.97 -17.49 0.09
CA ASP A 366 12.84 -16.04 -0.09
C ASP A 366 12.92 -15.65 -1.57
N VAL A 367 12.49 -14.42 -1.90
CA VAL A 367 12.62 -13.81 -3.22
C VAL A 367 13.75 -12.78 -3.19
N LEU A 368 14.95 -13.21 -3.57
CA LEU A 368 16.18 -12.40 -3.52
C LEU A 368 16.17 -11.20 -4.47
N THR A 369 15.52 -11.34 -5.63
CA THR A 369 15.29 -10.20 -6.53
C THR A 369 14.07 -10.46 -7.41
N ARG A 370 13.48 -9.37 -7.88
CA ARG A 370 12.41 -9.41 -8.88
C ARG A 370 12.43 -8.15 -9.73
N SER A 371 12.15 -8.29 -11.02
CA SER A 371 12.12 -7.16 -11.95
C SER A 371 11.21 -7.42 -13.14
N VAL A 372 10.71 -6.35 -13.73
CA VAL A 372 10.09 -6.39 -15.06
C VAL A 372 11.17 -6.08 -16.08
N LEU A 373 11.33 -6.95 -17.08
CA LEU A 373 12.28 -6.75 -18.16
C LEU A 373 11.81 -5.60 -19.04
N ALA A 374 12.53 -4.49 -19.05
CA ALA A 374 12.20 -3.37 -19.93
C ALA A 374 13.50 -2.67 -20.35
N SER A 375 13.61 -2.37 -21.64
CA SER A 375 14.61 -1.39 -22.09
C SER A 375 14.22 -0.01 -21.58
N ARG A 376 15.22 0.77 -21.16
CA ARG A 376 15.00 2.17 -20.74
C ARG A 376 14.40 3.03 -21.84
N ASP A 377 14.70 2.68 -23.09
CA ASP A 377 14.26 3.37 -24.28
C ASP A 377 13.11 2.63 -24.99
N ALA A 378 12.42 1.70 -24.30
CA ALA A 378 11.31 0.93 -24.89
C ALA A 378 10.13 1.80 -25.35
N PHE A 379 9.99 2.98 -24.77
CA PHE A 379 8.94 3.95 -25.10
C PHE A 379 9.51 5.34 -25.26
N ASP A 380 8.94 6.07 -26.21
CA ASP A 380 9.20 7.48 -26.46
C ASP A 380 7.87 8.24 -26.47
N ALA A 381 7.89 9.52 -26.13
CA ALA A 381 6.68 10.30 -26.00
C ALA A 381 6.82 11.69 -26.63
N VAL A 382 5.79 12.06 -27.38
CA VAL A 382 5.60 13.38 -27.95
C VAL A 382 4.32 13.96 -27.40
N TYR A 383 4.40 15.15 -26.82
CA TYR A 383 3.27 15.84 -26.22
C TYR A 383 2.95 17.13 -26.99
N ASP A 384 1.69 17.32 -27.38
CA ASP A 384 1.16 18.59 -27.85
C ASP A 384 0.40 19.27 -26.70
N PRO A 385 0.91 20.38 -26.15
CA PRO A 385 0.30 21.06 -25.01
C PRO A 385 -0.88 21.94 -25.41
N VAL A 386 -1.04 22.26 -26.71
CA VAL A 386 -2.16 23.05 -27.23
C VAL A 386 -3.36 22.14 -27.52
N ALA A 387 -3.10 20.95 -28.06
CA ALA A 387 -4.12 19.93 -28.27
C ALA A 387 -4.39 19.08 -27.00
N GLU A 388 -3.55 19.21 -25.97
CA GLU A 388 -3.54 18.34 -24.77
C GLU A 388 -3.46 16.86 -25.15
N GLU A 389 -2.60 16.55 -26.12
CA GLU A 389 -2.48 15.23 -26.72
C GLU A 389 -1.08 14.65 -26.48
N LEU A 390 -1.02 13.45 -25.88
CA LEU A 390 0.21 12.69 -25.68
C LEU A 390 0.24 11.48 -26.61
N THR A 391 1.20 11.45 -27.52
CA THR A 391 1.50 10.28 -28.36
C THR A 391 2.68 9.52 -27.79
N ILE A 392 2.45 8.30 -27.31
CA ILE A 392 3.48 7.38 -26.85
C ILE A 392 3.78 6.38 -27.98
N THR A 393 5.04 6.26 -28.37
CA THR A 393 5.50 5.34 -29.42
C THR A 393 6.34 4.23 -28.81
N TYR A 394 6.02 2.98 -29.11
CA TYR A 394 6.87 1.85 -28.77
C TYR A 394 8.12 1.85 -29.64
N ARG A 395 9.29 1.80 -29.00
CA ARG A 395 10.62 1.87 -29.64
C ARG A 395 11.43 0.60 -29.46
N GLY A 396 10.93 -0.37 -28.70
CA GLY A 396 11.63 -1.62 -28.50
C GLY A 396 11.89 -2.36 -29.81
N GLU A 397 13.03 -3.05 -29.89
CA GLU A 397 13.47 -3.82 -31.04
C GLU A 397 12.82 -5.22 -31.09
N GLN A 398 12.47 -5.79 -29.93
CA GLN A 398 11.65 -7.00 -29.88
C GLN A 398 10.14 -6.68 -29.91
N PRO A 399 9.32 -7.55 -30.53
CA PRO A 399 7.87 -7.52 -30.30
C PRO A 399 7.54 -7.75 -28.82
N ALA A 400 6.56 -7.01 -28.31
CA ALA A 400 6.14 -7.11 -26.92
C ALA A 400 4.65 -7.45 -26.81
N ASP A 401 4.27 -8.18 -25.77
CA ASP A 401 2.87 -8.42 -25.44
C ASP A 401 2.30 -7.18 -24.73
N GLY A 402 1.61 -6.32 -25.50
CA GLY A 402 1.02 -5.09 -24.99
C GLY A 402 -0.15 -5.33 -24.03
N SER A 403 -0.78 -6.50 -24.07
CA SER A 403 -1.86 -6.86 -23.14
C SER A 403 -1.38 -6.96 -21.69
N ARG A 404 -0.07 -7.12 -21.48
CA ARG A 404 0.60 -7.15 -20.16
C ARG A 404 0.71 -5.76 -19.52
N LEU A 405 0.48 -4.70 -20.28
CA LEU A 405 0.73 -3.33 -19.90
C LEU A 405 -0.57 -2.58 -19.66
N ASN A 406 -0.53 -1.76 -18.62
CA ASN A 406 -1.62 -0.87 -18.25
C ASN A 406 -1.13 0.57 -18.31
N LEU A 407 -1.97 1.45 -18.79
CA LEU A 407 -1.78 2.88 -18.75
C LEU A 407 -2.44 3.44 -17.48
N ARG A 408 -1.71 4.31 -16.80
CA ARG A 408 -2.20 5.14 -15.70
C ARG A 408 -2.05 6.60 -16.07
N HIS A 409 -3.11 7.38 -15.92
CA HIS A 409 -3.12 8.83 -16.09
C HIS A 409 -3.54 9.44 -14.75
N ARG A 410 -2.78 10.44 -14.31
CA ARG A 410 -2.98 11.18 -13.07
C ARG A 410 -3.03 12.66 -13.37
N GLU A 411 -4.04 13.34 -12.85
CA GLU A 411 -4.19 14.78 -12.99
C GLU A 411 -3.26 15.53 -12.03
N ALA A 412 -2.87 16.75 -12.40
CA ALA A 412 -2.04 17.60 -11.56
C ALA A 412 -2.69 17.88 -10.18
N GLY A 413 -1.96 17.60 -9.10
CA GLY A 413 -2.41 17.91 -7.73
C GLY A 413 -3.21 16.81 -7.03
N GLU A 414 -3.49 15.69 -7.71
CA GLU A 414 -4.07 14.51 -7.07
C GLU A 414 -3.01 13.73 -6.26
N GLU A 415 -3.37 13.37 -5.02
CA GLU A 415 -2.59 12.43 -4.22
C GLU A 415 -2.70 11.03 -4.85
N TRP A 416 -1.58 10.29 -4.93
CA TRP A 416 -1.63 8.92 -5.47
C TRP A 416 -2.64 8.10 -4.65
N PRO A 417 -3.67 7.49 -5.27
CA PRO A 417 -4.56 6.62 -4.52
C PRO A 417 -3.73 5.50 -3.89
N ARG A 418 -4.06 5.17 -2.64
CA ARG A 418 -3.38 4.11 -1.87
C ARG A 418 -3.62 2.72 -2.48
N SER A 419 -4.60 2.58 -3.37
CA SER A 419 -4.91 1.36 -4.11
C SER A 419 -4.58 1.51 -5.59
N ASP A 420 -3.88 0.52 -6.13
CA ASP A 420 -3.43 0.49 -7.52
C ASP A 420 -4.55 0.22 -8.55
N ASP A 421 -5.76 -0.15 -8.12
CA ASP A 421 -6.79 -0.73 -9.02
C ASP A 421 -7.71 0.29 -9.72
N GLU A 422 -8.02 1.45 -9.15
CA GLU A 422 -9.12 2.28 -9.67
C GLU A 422 -8.79 3.13 -10.91
N THR A 423 -7.51 3.31 -11.26
CA THR A 423 -7.09 4.27 -12.31
C THR A 423 -6.33 3.67 -13.49
N ALA A 424 -6.03 2.37 -13.45
CA ALA A 424 -5.26 1.70 -14.50
C ALA A 424 -6.20 1.12 -15.57
N ARG A 425 -5.95 1.44 -16.83
CA ARG A 425 -6.65 0.86 -18.00
C ARG A 425 -5.67 0.07 -18.86
N PRO A 426 -6.09 -0.92 -19.66
CA PRO A 426 -5.20 -1.58 -20.60
C PRO A 426 -4.51 -0.55 -21.54
N LEU A 427 -3.22 -0.76 -21.83
CA LEU A 427 -2.49 0.11 -22.76
C LEU A 427 -3.03 -0.02 -24.19
N VAL A 428 -3.36 -1.25 -24.58
CA VAL A 428 -3.88 -1.63 -25.89
C VAL A 428 -5.13 -2.49 -25.75
N ASP A 429 -6.02 -2.43 -26.73
CA ASP A 429 -7.25 -3.20 -26.74
C ASP A 429 -7.01 -4.64 -27.21
N GLY A 430 -7.44 -5.60 -26.38
CA GLY A 430 -7.48 -7.02 -26.73
C GLY A 430 -6.42 -7.88 -26.02
N PRO A 431 -6.76 -9.14 -25.72
CA PRO A 431 -5.92 -10.02 -24.89
C PRO A 431 -4.64 -10.52 -25.58
N ASP A 432 -4.51 -10.35 -26.89
CA ASP A 432 -3.37 -10.83 -27.69
C ASP A 432 -2.68 -9.68 -28.45
N ALA A 433 -2.84 -8.45 -27.97
CA ALA A 433 -2.32 -7.27 -28.64
C ALA A 433 -0.78 -7.22 -28.55
N THR A 434 -0.10 -7.31 -29.69
CA THR A 434 1.36 -7.19 -29.79
C THR A 434 1.76 -5.76 -30.15
N LEU A 435 2.76 -5.23 -29.46
CA LEU A 435 3.45 -3.99 -29.80
C LEU A 435 4.69 -4.30 -30.64
N THR A 436 4.84 -3.56 -31.72
CA THR A 436 5.98 -3.60 -32.64
C THR A 436 6.55 -2.20 -32.81
N THR A 437 7.84 -2.11 -33.17
CA THR A 437 8.55 -0.83 -33.25
C THR A 437 7.78 0.17 -34.11
N GLY A 438 7.45 1.33 -33.54
CA GLY A 438 6.70 2.39 -34.20
C GLY A 438 5.18 2.37 -33.92
N ASP A 439 4.65 1.37 -33.22
CA ASP A 439 3.26 1.38 -32.78
C ASP A 439 3.02 2.52 -31.78
N GLN A 440 1.88 3.19 -31.92
CA GLN A 440 1.56 4.41 -31.20
C GLN A 440 0.26 4.28 -30.41
N VAL A 441 0.28 4.83 -29.19
CA VAL A 441 -0.90 5.05 -28.35
C VAL A 441 -1.06 6.56 -28.19
N VAL A 442 -2.23 7.06 -28.56
CA VAL A 442 -2.57 8.48 -28.46
C VAL A 442 -3.54 8.69 -27.31
N LEU A 443 -3.24 9.68 -26.46
CA LEU A 443 -4.02 10.04 -25.29
C LEU A 443 -4.43 11.51 -25.40
N GLU A 444 -5.72 11.75 -25.46
CA GLU A 444 -6.30 13.09 -25.44
C GLU A 444 -6.60 13.53 -23.99
N GLY A 445 -6.66 14.83 -23.74
CA GLY A 445 -6.99 15.39 -22.43
C GLY A 445 -5.88 15.26 -21.40
N VAL A 446 -4.62 15.22 -21.84
CA VAL A 446 -3.45 15.26 -20.95
C VAL A 446 -3.06 16.72 -20.73
N ALA A 447 -3.48 17.29 -19.60
CA ALA A 447 -3.21 18.68 -19.27
C ALA A 447 -1.77 18.88 -18.77
N VAL A 448 -1.28 20.12 -18.81
CA VAL A 448 0.04 20.43 -18.25
C VAL A 448 0.05 20.19 -16.74
N GLY A 449 1.05 19.44 -16.27
CA GLY A 449 1.17 19.00 -14.87
C GLY A 449 0.75 17.55 -14.65
N ASP A 450 -0.03 16.98 -15.57
CA ASP A 450 -0.45 15.59 -15.51
C ASP A 450 0.73 14.64 -15.62
N SER A 451 0.55 13.44 -15.08
CA SER A 451 1.53 12.36 -15.18
C SER A 451 0.90 11.12 -15.78
N VAL A 452 1.57 10.54 -16.77
CA VAL A 452 1.17 9.31 -17.44
C VAL A 452 2.24 8.26 -17.21
N ALA A 453 1.85 7.06 -16.79
CA ALA A 453 2.76 5.95 -16.60
C ALA A 453 2.25 4.70 -17.31
N ILE A 454 3.17 3.94 -17.92
CA ILE A 454 2.90 2.59 -18.39
C ILE A 454 3.41 1.63 -17.34
N MET A 455 2.51 0.80 -16.83
CA MET A 455 2.72 -0.11 -15.71
C MET A 455 2.63 -1.55 -16.19
N ARG A 456 3.58 -2.39 -15.77
CA ARG A 456 3.41 -3.85 -15.77
C ARG A 456 2.87 -4.25 -14.41
N ARG A 457 1.68 -4.86 -14.42
CA ARG A 457 1.05 -5.43 -13.23
C ARG A 457 1.07 -6.95 -13.32
N VAL A 458 1.44 -7.59 -12.23
CA VAL A 458 1.53 -9.04 -12.06
C VAL A 458 0.67 -9.39 -10.86
N GLU A 459 -0.38 -10.16 -11.09
CA GLU A 459 -1.24 -10.68 -10.04
C GLU A 459 -1.07 -12.20 -10.01
N ARG A 460 -0.72 -12.69 -8.83
CA ARG A 460 -0.74 -14.11 -8.47
C ARG A 460 -1.52 -14.26 -7.18
N GLU A 461 -1.83 -15.49 -6.83
CA GLU A 461 -2.73 -15.81 -5.73
C GLU A 461 -2.50 -15.00 -4.44
N ARG A 462 -1.26 -14.74 -4.06
CA ARG A 462 -0.93 -13.98 -2.84
C ARG A 462 0.00 -12.80 -3.08
N MET A 463 0.12 -12.35 -4.32
CA MET A 463 1.08 -11.32 -4.68
C MET A 463 0.52 -10.44 -5.77
N VAL A 464 0.50 -9.15 -5.47
CA VAL A 464 0.28 -8.09 -6.45
C VAL A 464 1.58 -7.31 -6.54
N TYR A 465 2.13 -7.23 -7.75
CA TYR A 465 3.29 -6.43 -8.05
C TYR A 465 3.01 -5.53 -9.23
N ALA A 466 3.33 -4.25 -9.08
CA ALA A 466 3.22 -3.27 -10.14
C ALA A 466 4.56 -2.53 -10.27
N SER A 467 5.05 -2.41 -11.50
CA SER A 467 6.24 -1.63 -11.79
C SER A 467 6.00 -0.74 -13.01
N SER A 468 6.49 0.50 -12.93
CA SER A 468 6.46 1.42 -14.05
C SER A 468 7.58 1.08 -15.03
N VAL A 469 7.22 0.83 -16.28
CA VAL A 469 8.17 0.63 -17.38
C VAL A 469 8.41 1.91 -18.17
N PHE A 470 7.51 2.89 -18.04
CA PHE A 470 7.65 4.21 -18.65
C PHE A 470 6.87 5.26 -17.84
N THR A 471 7.43 6.47 -17.72
CA THR A 471 6.74 7.58 -17.07
C THR A 471 6.97 8.86 -17.87
N PHE A 472 5.89 9.60 -18.05
CA PHE A 472 5.86 10.91 -18.67
C PHE A 472 5.17 11.91 -17.74
N THR A 473 5.69 13.13 -17.68
CA THR A 473 5.02 14.24 -17.01
C THR A 473 4.83 15.34 -18.03
N ALA A 474 3.57 15.71 -18.26
CA ALA A 474 3.21 16.81 -19.14
C ALA A 474 3.73 18.13 -18.56
N ARG A 475 4.51 18.86 -19.36
CA ARG A 475 5.12 20.13 -18.95
C ARG A 475 4.82 21.19 -19.99
N ALA A 476 4.65 22.42 -19.52
CA ALA A 476 4.60 23.57 -20.41
C ALA A 476 5.89 23.62 -21.24
N PRO A 477 5.82 24.03 -22.51
CA PRO A 477 7.00 24.21 -23.33
C PRO A 477 7.86 25.35 -22.79
N GLY A 478 9.16 25.26 -23.06
CA GLY A 478 10.14 26.30 -22.80
C GLY A 478 10.93 26.10 -21.50
N ARG A 479 12.21 26.42 -21.57
CA ARG A 479 13.09 26.55 -20.40
C ARG A 479 13.72 27.93 -20.41
N PHE A 480 13.85 28.50 -19.23
CA PHE A 480 14.38 29.83 -19.02
C PHE A 480 15.41 29.81 -17.90
N HIS A 481 16.30 30.77 -17.91
CA HIS A 481 17.17 31.07 -16.77
C HIS A 481 17.42 32.57 -16.70
N LEU A 482 17.79 33.04 -15.52
CA LEU A 482 18.22 34.41 -15.32
C LEU A 482 19.74 34.51 -15.42
N VAL A 483 20.20 35.59 -16.02
CA VAL A 483 21.60 36.00 -16.07
C VAL A 483 21.65 37.45 -15.61
N ARG A 484 22.48 37.75 -14.62
CA ARG A 484 22.73 39.13 -14.19
C ARG A 484 24.15 39.50 -14.60
N GLU A 485 24.28 40.56 -15.37
CA GLU A 485 25.55 41.05 -15.93
C GLU A 485 25.56 42.57 -15.87
N ASP A 486 26.62 43.16 -15.31
CA ASP A 486 26.80 44.62 -15.23
C ASP A 486 25.59 45.34 -14.59
N GLY A 487 24.99 44.70 -13.58
CA GLY A 487 23.81 45.21 -12.86
C GLY A 487 22.49 45.14 -13.65
N THR A 488 22.47 44.49 -14.82
CA THR A 488 21.26 44.27 -15.62
C THR A 488 20.83 42.81 -15.53
N THR A 489 19.55 42.56 -15.25
CA THR A 489 18.97 41.21 -15.28
C THR A 489 18.47 40.90 -16.69
N TYR A 490 18.91 39.76 -17.23
CA TYR A 490 18.45 39.19 -18.47
C TYR A 490 17.71 37.89 -18.19
N LEU A 491 16.57 37.72 -18.84
CA LEU A 491 15.89 36.44 -18.95
C LEU A 491 16.30 35.81 -20.29
N ALA A 492 16.86 34.61 -20.25
CA ALA A 492 17.35 33.89 -21.42
C ALA A 492 16.53 32.63 -21.70
N TYR A 493 16.18 32.41 -22.97
CA TYR A 493 15.46 31.24 -23.43
C TYR A 493 16.43 30.11 -23.82
N VAL A 494 16.24 28.92 -23.25
CA VAL A 494 17.12 27.76 -23.46
C VAL A 494 16.56 26.79 -24.51
N GLY A 495 15.26 26.90 -24.83
CA GLY A 495 14.57 25.95 -25.71
C GLY A 495 13.69 24.94 -24.97
N THR A 496 13.00 24.10 -25.76
CA THR A 496 12.24 22.93 -25.31
C THR A 496 13.13 21.69 -25.33
N ARG A 497 12.99 20.72 -24.38
CA ARG A 497 13.64 19.39 -24.58
C ARG A 497 12.87 18.62 -25.65
N HIS A 498 13.43 17.51 -26.11
CA HIS A 498 12.86 16.41 -26.92
C HIS A 498 11.49 15.84 -26.48
N GLN A 499 10.67 16.57 -25.72
CA GLN A 499 9.29 16.21 -25.34
C GLN A 499 8.26 16.57 -26.43
N PHE A 500 8.69 17.25 -27.48
CA PHE A 500 7.88 17.69 -28.62
C PHE A 500 8.52 17.09 -29.88
N ALA A 501 7.71 16.76 -30.91
CA ALA A 501 8.15 16.02 -32.10
C ALA A 501 9.43 16.58 -32.74
N ASP A 502 10.26 15.70 -33.31
CA ASP A 502 11.55 16.04 -33.93
C ASP A 502 11.47 17.27 -34.84
N GLY A 503 12.35 18.24 -34.52
CA GLY A 503 12.38 19.57 -35.13
C GLY A 503 11.93 20.60 -34.12
N VAL A 504 12.89 21.28 -33.48
CA VAL A 504 12.62 22.43 -32.60
C VAL A 504 11.90 23.48 -33.43
N ASP A 505 10.57 23.44 -33.44
CA ASP A 505 9.79 24.53 -33.99
C ASP A 505 10.04 25.71 -33.04
N PRO A 506 10.60 26.83 -33.52
CA PRO A 506 10.90 27.96 -32.66
C PRO A 506 9.62 28.42 -31.99
N ALA A 507 9.66 28.56 -30.66
CA ALA A 507 8.46 28.80 -29.89
C ALA A 507 7.89 30.19 -30.19
N ASP A 508 6.57 30.30 -30.22
CA ASP A 508 5.87 31.58 -30.39
C ASP A 508 6.14 32.47 -29.16
N PRO A 509 6.82 33.62 -29.33
CA PRO A 509 7.09 34.56 -28.24
C PRO A 509 5.81 35.04 -27.52
N SER A 510 4.68 35.09 -28.22
CA SER A 510 3.39 35.54 -27.67
C SER A 510 2.73 34.51 -26.75
N ALA A 511 3.18 33.25 -26.78
CA ALA A 511 2.74 32.22 -25.86
C ALA A 511 3.34 32.38 -24.45
N TYR A 512 4.32 33.27 -24.26
CA TYR A 512 4.97 33.49 -22.97
C TYR A 512 4.73 34.90 -22.46
N ARG A 513 4.40 35.01 -21.17
CA ARG A 513 4.30 36.27 -20.46
C ARG A 513 5.28 36.31 -19.30
N VAL A 514 6.04 37.39 -19.23
CA VAL A 514 7.07 37.61 -18.21
C VAL A 514 6.54 38.56 -17.15
N LEU A 515 6.68 38.19 -15.89
CA LEU A 515 6.28 38.96 -14.72
C LEU A 515 7.51 39.22 -13.84
N VAL A 516 7.58 40.41 -13.24
CA VAL A 516 8.55 40.78 -12.20
C VAL A 516 7.76 41.17 -10.96
N GLY A 517 8.00 40.49 -9.84
CA GLY A 517 7.24 40.73 -8.60
C GLY A 517 5.73 40.47 -8.74
N GLY A 518 5.32 39.68 -9.73
CA GLY A 518 3.92 39.40 -10.06
C GLY A 518 3.27 40.36 -11.07
N ASP A 519 3.91 41.49 -11.39
CA ASP A 519 3.43 42.45 -12.38
C ASP A 519 4.07 42.20 -13.76
N PRO A 520 3.38 42.49 -14.88
CA PRO A 520 3.95 42.31 -16.22
C PRO A 520 5.22 43.13 -16.42
N ALA A 521 6.29 42.47 -16.86
CA ALA A 521 7.54 43.13 -17.18
C ALA A 521 7.37 44.14 -18.33
N ALA A 522 8.16 45.22 -18.31
CA ALA A 522 8.12 46.25 -19.33
C ALA A 522 8.51 45.74 -20.73
N ASN A 523 9.41 44.75 -20.78
CA ASN A 523 9.82 44.06 -22.00
C ASN A 523 9.25 42.65 -22.00
N GLN A 524 8.53 42.28 -23.05
CA GLN A 524 8.06 40.93 -23.29
C GLN A 524 8.82 40.30 -24.46
N TRP A 525 8.81 38.98 -24.54
CA TRP A 525 9.43 38.24 -25.65
C TRP A 525 8.89 38.67 -27.02
N ALA A 526 7.57 38.89 -27.12
CA ALA A 526 6.89 39.28 -28.35
C ALA A 526 7.20 40.70 -28.83
N ASP A 527 7.77 41.55 -27.97
CA ASP A 527 8.18 42.91 -28.35
C ASP A 527 9.48 42.90 -29.16
N GLU A 528 10.39 41.98 -28.85
CA GLU A 528 11.73 41.88 -29.43
C GLU A 528 11.84 40.82 -30.52
N TYR A 529 11.13 39.71 -30.36
CA TYR A 529 11.27 38.54 -31.20
C TYR A 529 9.95 38.18 -31.90
N GLY A 530 10.04 37.76 -33.17
CA GLY A 530 8.92 37.12 -33.86
C GLY A 530 8.90 35.60 -33.69
N ARG A 531 10.01 35.01 -33.20
CA ARG A 531 10.25 33.57 -32.98
C ARG A 531 11.35 33.44 -31.92
N LEU A 532 11.18 32.57 -30.92
CA LEU A 532 12.21 32.29 -29.92
C LEU A 532 13.15 31.16 -30.34
N SER A 533 14.45 31.43 -30.29
CA SER A 533 15.54 30.48 -30.50
C SER A 533 16.38 30.37 -29.23
N PRO A 534 17.06 29.22 -29.00
CA PRO A 534 17.99 29.11 -27.88
C PRO A 534 18.98 30.27 -27.83
N ASP A 535 19.26 30.75 -26.62
CA ASP A 535 20.12 31.89 -26.27
C ASP A 535 19.53 33.28 -26.58
N ASP A 536 18.30 33.37 -27.10
CA ASP A 536 17.58 34.65 -27.14
C ASP A 536 17.37 35.18 -25.72
N ARG A 537 17.54 36.49 -25.54
CA ARG A 537 17.51 37.14 -24.23
C ARG A 537 16.78 38.48 -24.29
N ILE A 538 16.00 38.75 -23.26
CA ILE A 538 15.41 40.07 -23.03
C ILE A 538 15.91 40.63 -21.70
N ALA A 539 16.14 41.94 -21.66
CA ALA A 539 16.40 42.62 -20.38
C ALA A 539 15.08 42.73 -19.60
N VAL A 540 15.11 42.36 -18.33
CA VAL A 540 13.99 42.53 -17.40
C VAL A 540 14.38 43.53 -16.32
N ASP A 541 13.50 44.49 -16.07
CA ASP A 541 13.68 45.51 -15.02
C ASP A 541 13.38 44.86 -13.67
N ALA A 542 14.33 44.06 -13.19
CA ALA A 542 14.22 43.27 -11.97
C ALA A 542 15.50 43.40 -11.12
N ASP A 543 15.33 43.82 -9.88
CA ASP A 543 16.41 44.04 -8.90
C ASP A 543 16.65 42.79 -8.02
N PRO A 544 17.83 42.66 -7.37
CA PRO A 544 18.09 41.56 -6.46
C PRO A 544 17.05 41.43 -5.35
N GLY A 545 16.54 40.22 -5.16
CA GLY A 545 15.44 39.92 -4.23
C GLY A 545 14.04 40.00 -4.86
N GLU A 546 13.90 40.44 -6.11
CA GLU A 546 12.65 40.29 -6.86
C GLU A 546 12.59 38.92 -7.53
N THR A 547 11.37 38.43 -7.77
CA THR A 547 11.14 37.18 -8.49
C THR A 547 10.75 37.48 -9.93
N VAL A 548 11.43 36.85 -10.88
CA VAL A 548 11.03 36.83 -12.29
C VAL A 548 10.31 35.53 -12.56
N THR A 549 9.09 35.65 -13.07
CA THR A 549 8.23 34.52 -13.41
C THR A 549 7.93 34.53 -14.91
N VAL A 550 7.94 33.37 -15.55
CA VAL A 550 7.44 33.18 -16.91
C VAL A 550 6.23 32.28 -16.86
N THR A 551 5.11 32.76 -17.39
CA THR A 551 3.89 31.97 -17.57
C THR A 551 3.70 31.65 -19.04
N TRP A 552 3.51 30.37 -19.35
CA TRP A 552 3.05 29.91 -20.64
C TRP A 552 1.53 30.04 -20.74
N THR A 553 1.03 30.50 -21.89
CA THR A 553 -0.38 30.89 -22.14
C THR A 553 -0.91 30.31 -23.45
N GLY A 554 -0.23 29.30 -24.00
CA GLY A 554 -0.59 28.69 -25.28
C GLY A 554 -1.75 27.68 -25.22
N GLY A 555 -2.17 27.25 -24.03
CA GLY A 555 -3.27 26.28 -23.83
C GLY A 555 -4.44 26.86 -23.05
N ASP A 556 -5.27 25.98 -22.48
CA ASP A 556 -6.45 26.35 -21.68
C ASP A 556 -6.08 26.80 -20.25
N GLY A 557 -5.22 27.82 -20.15
CA GLY A 557 -4.78 28.38 -18.88
C GLY A 557 -3.38 28.99 -18.94
N ALA A 558 -3.07 29.79 -17.92
CA ALA A 558 -1.71 30.28 -17.71
C ALA A 558 -0.99 29.35 -16.74
N VAL A 559 0.12 28.75 -17.17
CA VAL A 559 0.94 27.85 -16.37
C VAL A 559 2.31 28.48 -16.13
N GLU A 560 2.75 28.54 -14.87
CA GLU A 560 4.10 28.96 -14.55
C GLU A 560 5.11 27.92 -15.06
N THR A 561 5.99 28.33 -15.98
CA THR A 561 7.05 27.47 -16.55
C THR A 561 8.44 27.80 -15.99
N PHE A 562 8.58 28.96 -15.35
CA PHE A 562 9.81 29.41 -14.72
C PHE A 562 9.48 30.40 -13.61
N SER A 563 10.16 30.27 -12.48
CA SER A 563 10.15 31.25 -11.40
C SER A 563 11.50 31.19 -10.72
N SER A 564 12.17 32.33 -10.63
CA SER A 564 13.47 32.44 -9.95
C SER A 564 13.63 33.79 -9.30
N LEU A 565 14.24 33.78 -8.13
CA LEU A 565 14.74 34.98 -7.49
C LEU A 565 15.90 35.54 -8.32
N VAL A 566 15.93 36.86 -8.48
CA VAL A 566 17.12 37.58 -8.95
C VAL A 566 18.11 37.62 -7.80
N VAL A 567 19.26 36.97 -7.98
CA VAL A 567 20.38 37.02 -7.04
C VAL A 567 21.35 38.13 -7.44
N PRO A 568 22.00 38.80 -6.48
CA PRO A 568 23.01 39.80 -6.80
C PRO A 568 24.26 39.15 -7.41
N GLU A 569 24.93 39.85 -8.32
CA GLU A 569 26.21 39.41 -8.87
C GLU A 569 27.31 39.71 -7.85
N VAL A 570 27.68 38.73 -7.02
CA VAL A 570 28.72 38.87 -5.99
C VAL A 570 29.73 37.74 -6.00
N SER A 571 30.98 38.09 -5.73
CA SER A 571 32.06 37.16 -5.47
C SER A 571 32.37 37.18 -3.98
N ILE A 572 32.29 36.03 -3.31
CA ILE A 572 32.65 35.89 -1.90
C ILE A 572 33.85 34.95 -1.79
N ASP A 573 34.94 35.46 -1.21
CA ASP A 573 36.11 34.65 -0.85
C ASP A 573 35.91 34.07 0.56
N ILE A 574 36.22 32.78 0.72
CA ILE A 574 36.09 32.04 1.98
C ILE A 574 37.50 31.60 2.42
N ASP A 575 37.99 32.16 3.52
CA ASP A 575 39.26 31.78 4.14
C ASP A 575 39.00 30.93 5.39
N VAL A 576 39.46 29.69 5.36
CA VAL A 576 39.19 28.69 6.40
C VAL A 576 40.38 28.60 7.35
N GLY A 577 40.20 29.11 8.57
CA GLY A 577 41.12 28.93 9.68
C GLY A 577 40.90 27.61 10.43
N ALA A 578 41.66 27.41 11.51
CA ALA A 578 41.54 26.23 12.37
C ALA A 578 40.19 26.20 13.11
N ASP A 579 39.85 27.31 13.77
CA ASP A 579 38.67 27.42 14.64
C ASP A 579 37.67 28.51 14.15
N GLU A 580 37.99 29.19 13.04
CA GLU A 580 37.20 30.31 12.51
C GLU A 580 37.20 30.29 10.98
N VAL A 581 36.15 30.86 10.37
CA VAL A 581 36.07 31.09 8.92
C VAL A 581 35.81 32.56 8.67
N THR A 582 36.59 33.15 7.76
CA THR A 582 36.41 34.53 7.33
C THR A 582 35.82 34.57 5.92
N PHE A 583 34.74 35.31 5.77
CA PHE A 583 34.09 35.59 4.49
C PHE A 583 34.42 37.01 4.08
N THR A 584 34.86 37.21 2.84
CA THR A 584 35.17 38.54 2.30
C THR A 584 34.40 38.77 1.01
N HIS A 585 33.71 39.90 0.90
CA HIS A 585 33.14 40.34 -0.37
C HIS A 585 34.29 40.74 -1.30
N ALA A 586 34.58 39.91 -2.29
CA ALA A 586 35.73 40.05 -3.17
C ALA A 586 35.46 40.94 -4.39
N GLY A 587 34.19 41.26 -4.66
CA GLY A 587 33.77 42.07 -5.81
C GLY A 587 32.34 41.80 -6.23
N GLY A 588 31.83 42.66 -7.12
CA GLY A 588 30.44 42.62 -7.58
C GLY A 588 29.58 43.71 -6.96
N GLU A 589 28.27 43.47 -6.92
CA GLU A 589 27.27 44.42 -6.43
C GLU A 589 27.28 44.55 -4.90
N PRO A 590 26.94 45.74 -4.35
CA PRO A 590 26.68 45.88 -2.92
C PRO A 590 25.41 45.11 -2.53
N VAL A 591 25.43 44.45 -1.37
CA VAL A 591 24.31 43.61 -0.90
C VAL A 591 23.93 43.95 0.54
N ASP A 592 22.64 43.90 0.86
CA ASP A 592 22.16 44.03 2.23
C ASP A 592 22.68 42.86 3.10
N ALA A 593 23.41 43.18 4.17
CA ALA A 593 24.03 42.21 5.06
C ALA A 593 22.98 41.32 5.74
N GLY A 594 21.78 41.85 6.00
CA GLY A 594 20.64 41.13 6.56
C GLY A 594 19.95 40.18 5.57
N ARG A 595 20.37 40.13 4.31
CA ARG A 595 19.93 39.11 3.33
C ARG A 595 20.94 37.98 3.12
N LEU A 596 22.17 38.16 3.59
CA LEU A 596 23.23 37.16 3.52
C LEU A 596 23.23 36.26 4.77
N ARG A 597 23.20 34.95 4.54
CA ARG A 597 23.20 33.91 5.56
C ARG A 597 24.40 32.99 5.40
N ILE A 598 25.10 32.74 6.49
CA ILE A 598 26.22 31.81 6.61
C ILE A 598 25.70 30.54 7.27
N GLY A 599 25.96 29.38 6.65
CA GLY A 599 25.58 28.07 7.19
C GLY A 599 26.71 27.06 7.07
N PHE A 600 26.82 26.18 8.06
CA PHE A 600 27.78 25.08 8.10
C PHE A 600 27.07 23.75 7.84
N GLY A 601 27.67 22.85 7.06
CA GLY A 601 27.10 21.53 6.75
C GLY A 601 28.01 20.40 7.24
N PRO A 602 27.51 19.28 7.80
CA PRO A 602 26.10 18.97 8.08
C PRO A 602 25.57 19.57 9.40
N HIS A 603 26.36 20.43 10.06
CA HIS A 603 26.00 21.02 11.34
C HIS A 603 24.65 21.75 11.26
N ARG A 604 23.73 21.41 12.17
CA ARG A 604 22.48 22.18 12.31
C ARG A 604 22.64 23.14 13.47
N ASP A 605 22.89 24.40 13.17
CA ASP A 605 22.89 25.46 14.18
C ASP A 605 21.50 25.50 14.85
N GLU A 606 21.43 25.19 16.15
CA GLU A 606 20.19 25.24 16.94
C GLU A 606 19.61 26.67 17.02
N GLU A 607 20.47 27.68 16.86
CA GLU A 607 20.10 29.10 16.85
C GLU A 607 19.73 29.62 15.44
N GLY A 608 19.81 28.76 14.42
CA GLY A 608 19.58 29.10 13.02
C GLY A 608 20.82 29.66 12.30
N PRO A 609 20.72 29.91 10.98
CA PRO A 609 21.85 30.36 10.18
C PRO A 609 22.35 31.74 10.65
N ARG A 610 23.67 31.93 10.65
CA ARG A 610 24.29 33.19 11.09
C ARG A 610 24.13 34.25 10.01
N MET A 611 23.71 35.45 10.39
CA MET A 611 23.59 36.57 9.45
C MET A 611 24.96 37.21 9.22
N TRP A 612 25.21 37.73 8.01
CA TRP A 612 26.42 38.52 7.76
C TRP A 612 26.42 39.83 8.55
N GLY A 613 25.26 40.47 8.70
CA GLY A 613 25.10 41.71 9.46
C GLY A 613 23.63 42.04 9.72
N GLU A 614 23.37 43.25 10.22
CA GLU A 614 22.01 43.72 10.44
C GLU A 614 21.34 44.12 9.12
N ALA A 615 20.01 44.00 9.06
CA ALA A 615 19.25 44.43 7.90
C ALA A 615 19.38 45.95 7.70
N GLY A 616 19.68 46.38 6.47
CA GLY A 616 19.95 47.76 6.10
C GLY A 616 21.43 48.15 6.11
N ASP A 617 22.32 47.31 6.66
CA ASP A 617 23.75 47.47 6.47
C ASP A 617 24.15 46.96 5.08
N THR A 618 25.04 47.67 4.41
CA THR A 618 25.51 47.30 3.07
C THR A 618 26.88 46.63 3.16
N VAL A 619 27.01 45.47 2.51
CA VAL A 619 28.28 44.77 2.30
C VAL A 619 28.80 45.15 0.91
N GLU A 620 29.97 45.77 0.86
CA GLU A 620 30.67 46.16 -0.35
C GLU A 620 31.99 45.40 -0.51
N ALA A 621 32.61 45.51 -1.69
CA ALA A 621 33.89 44.87 -1.96
C ALA A 621 34.96 45.31 -0.94
N GLY A 622 35.55 44.32 -0.26
CA GLY A 622 36.53 44.47 0.80
C GLY A 622 35.97 44.30 2.21
N ASP A 623 34.65 44.28 2.39
CA ASP A 623 34.03 44.00 3.68
C ASP A 623 34.14 42.52 4.03
N SER A 624 34.34 42.22 5.31
CA SER A 624 34.49 40.86 5.79
C SER A 624 33.81 40.62 7.13
N ILE A 625 33.45 39.36 7.36
CA ILE A 625 32.98 38.85 8.64
C ILE A 625 33.71 37.55 8.97
N THR A 626 34.09 37.40 10.23
CA THR A 626 34.68 36.17 10.77
C THR A 626 33.72 35.54 11.76
N VAL A 627 33.53 34.22 11.64
CA VAL A 627 32.62 33.45 12.49
C VAL A 627 33.32 32.18 12.98
N ASP A 628 32.98 31.75 14.19
CA ASP A 628 33.53 30.53 14.79
C ASP A 628 33.11 29.29 13.98
N ARG A 629 34.06 28.42 13.67
CA ARG A 629 33.81 27.16 12.96
C ARG A 629 33.39 26.08 13.96
N PRO A 630 32.24 25.41 13.76
CA PRO A 630 31.90 24.22 14.55
C PRO A 630 32.88 23.07 14.28
N ASP A 631 33.30 22.36 15.34
CA ASP A 631 34.26 21.25 15.26
C ASP A 631 33.80 20.10 14.34
N ASP A 632 32.48 19.89 14.24
CA ASP A 632 31.83 18.84 13.46
C ASP A 632 31.43 19.28 12.04
N ALA A 633 31.66 20.54 11.68
CA ALA A 633 31.37 21.04 10.34
C ALA A 633 32.32 20.41 9.31
N LYS A 634 31.76 20.02 8.16
CA LYS A 634 32.45 19.47 6.97
C LYS A 634 32.45 20.43 5.78
N GLY A 635 31.75 21.53 5.88
CA GLY A 635 31.75 22.60 4.89
C GLY A 635 30.98 23.81 5.39
N VAL A 636 31.07 24.89 4.62
CA VAL A 636 30.41 26.15 4.90
C VAL A 636 29.98 26.84 3.62
N GLY A 637 28.92 27.64 3.67
CA GLY A 637 28.49 28.44 2.55
C GLY A 637 27.79 29.72 2.94
N VAL A 638 27.76 30.65 1.99
CA VAL A 638 27.00 31.90 2.06
C VAL A 638 25.84 31.80 1.08
N SER A 639 24.66 32.19 1.54
CA SER A 639 23.43 32.20 0.73
C SER A 639 22.73 33.55 0.82
N TYR A 640 22.04 33.91 -0.26
CA TYR A 640 21.16 35.07 -0.36
C TYR A 640 19.71 34.58 -0.45
N GLU A 641 18.93 34.84 0.59
CA GLU A 641 17.53 34.39 0.69
C GLU A 641 17.33 32.88 0.39
N GLY A 642 18.32 32.05 0.72
CA GLY A 642 18.30 30.60 0.50
C GLY A 642 19.01 30.13 -0.79
N TYR A 643 19.38 31.04 -1.70
CA TYR A 643 20.21 30.72 -2.87
C TYR A 643 21.69 30.76 -2.51
N GLN A 644 22.40 29.65 -2.73
CA GLN A 644 23.82 29.55 -2.43
C GLN A 644 24.65 30.43 -3.38
N LEU A 645 25.44 31.34 -2.82
CA LEU A 645 26.34 32.24 -3.55
C LEU A 645 27.76 31.68 -3.61
N ALA A 646 28.25 31.14 -2.49
CA ALA A 646 29.59 30.55 -2.37
C ALA A 646 29.58 29.42 -1.33
N SER A 647 30.49 28.46 -1.49
CA SER A 647 30.69 27.39 -0.51
C SER A 647 32.08 26.81 -0.59
N GLU A 648 32.59 26.34 0.55
CA GLU A 648 33.85 25.62 0.68
C GLU A 648 33.63 24.36 1.51
N TYR A 649 34.26 23.25 1.09
CA TYR A 649 34.26 22.00 1.87
C TYR A 649 35.55 21.89 2.67
N PHE A 650 35.42 21.51 3.94
CA PHE A 650 36.56 21.18 4.77
C PHE A 650 36.90 19.72 4.49
N GLY A 651 37.88 19.49 3.62
CA GLY A 651 38.31 18.12 3.29
C GLY A 651 38.76 17.33 4.51
N ASP A 652 38.52 16.02 4.48
CA ASP A 652 39.27 15.02 5.25
C ASP A 652 40.62 14.72 4.56
#